data_AF-A0A1G7T8Q2-F1
#
_entry.id   AF-A0A1G7T8Q2-F1
#
_cell.length_a   1.000
_cell.length_b   1.000
_cell.length_c   1.000
_cell.angle_alpha   90.00
_cell.angle_beta   90.00
_cell.angle_gamma   90.00
#
_symmetry.space_group_name_H-M   'P 1'
#
loop_
_entity.id
_entity.type
_entity.pdbx_description
1 polymer ?
#
loop_
_entity_poly.entity_id
_entity_poly.type
_entity_poly.pdbx_seq_one_letter_code
_entity_poly.pdbx_strand_id
1 'polypeptide(L)'
;MSCPWRNKLLGLLLTVVLAVSSVAGFVPEVKAAEAEENVSLQESSSEGISVAQAIAKGNNGEIVTVSGYIAGHATGSLTANFQSPFANDYNFLIADAAGEQDTSRLVDVQVPSSLRASFGLQSNPSLVGKKVVVSGSLAAYNNFSGLKNVTIIELSEDGSGGNPDPDTGEPDPGHGETPTLPDGTGKKVLFDNSHAQTAGAADWVIEGAFSDFADGLRSAGFTVSSLERPIPYTFGEAPITYSALSDYDVFVIPEANIPFKASEQAALVQYVQNGGAVFFISDHYNADRNKNRWDSSEVFNGYRRGAYENPAKGMSAEESNSPAMQEITSSDWLADNFGVRFRYNALGDVNANDIVAPSQAFGITAGVGSVAVHAGSTLAILDPNKAKGIAYVPTGVSAWGNAVDSGVYNGGGRAEGPYAAIAKLGLGKAAFIGDSSPVEDATPKYVREENGAKKTTYDGFKEVDDGLFLVQTVKWLAHDESYTSLSEVPGLQLDTPTVLGADEQPANTTEPKPEPWAAPAAGYKWYDPTTFKPGAYGSTGIVVADPVYNFVHQSQLPSSEEFQIRLAVDGLNPGQSVSALKVGIYLSGGTQIARFKNSSGSWSDYNYSPEFSLTANALGHASIDLTVQLKPGQSGAANLRLKQGSANVITKSVTIANVSAEPLPGDTGGVPQLTSIANARQAADGTVVTVEGVVTSQPGVFGGQGFYIQDATGGIYVFQTAAGYQAGDVLKISATKTLYNGEVELENPVVIEKTGTLPLPVAELQEAVNDNNQGRLITLQNVQIQSYAQASPAGSFEFNALREDGSSTRIRIDGRTGVSYAEFSSLYPEGIKVSISGISSIFKGTYQLKPLSLNHVAANVSDITAPVTVAEVIGKTGQAEYNTQDVSISFIASDDGGSGLSGTEYRVNGGEWTNLSALTLSENGKYVVEFRSEDKAGNVEESKIIYINIDRAAPEIVVEGETNHVLQTLEKLPFSIVVSDQISGVQQTVYKLDGKLISNMLEITPLSWSVGKHTLIVTSEDQAGNSGSVSVTFEVTIDIDHLDELISLGETNKFIYKKGTLKSLQATVSSLQKAKSNKERQLKISALKIVIRAFEGKGITRDFTKQLLDDLNYISKNIAS
;
A
#
# COMPACT_ATOMS: atom_id res chain seq x y z
N MET A 1 -12.15 -25.14 -16.18
CA MET A 1 -13.04 -25.08 -17.37
C MET A 1 -13.56 -23.64 -17.43
N SER A 2 -13.78 -22.99 -18.58
CA SER A 2 -13.87 -23.46 -19.98
C SER A 2 -13.08 -22.59 -20.98
N CYS A 3 -12.67 -23.20 -22.09
CA CYS A 3 -12.05 -22.57 -23.28
C CYS A 3 -13.11 -21.77 -24.11
N PRO A 4 -12.81 -21.05 -25.24
CA PRO A 4 -11.95 -21.45 -26.38
C PRO A 4 -11.08 -20.29 -26.96
N TRP A 5 -10.30 -20.33 -28.06
CA TRP A 5 -10.22 -21.14 -29.30
C TRP A 5 -8.81 -21.73 -29.60
N ARG A 6 -8.60 -22.33 -30.78
CA ARG A 6 -7.56 -23.34 -31.04
C ARG A 6 -7.10 -23.38 -32.52
N ASN A 7 -5.80 -23.61 -32.77
CA ASN A 7 -5.20 -24.18 -34.02
C ASN A 7 -5.31 -23.36 -35.33
N LYS A 8 -4.50 -23.53 -36.40
CA LYS A 8 -3.21 -24.21 -36.78
C LYS A 8 -2.75 -23.56 -38.13
N LEU A 9 -1.61 -23.80 -38.81
CA LEU A 9 -0.93 -25.06 -39.20
C LEU A 9 0.42 -24.73 -39.95
N LEU A 10 1.50 -25.54 -39.78
CA LEU A 10 2.69 -25.84 -40.64
C LEU A 10 3.36 -24.76 -41.56
N GLY A 11 4.68 -24.75 -41.85
CA GLY A 11 5.84 -25.54 -41.36
C GLY A 11 7.04 -25.64 -42.36
N LEU A 12 8.28 -25.87 -41.86
CA LEU A 12 9.60 -26.08 -42.55
C LEU A 12 10.22 -24.84 -43.26
N LEU A 13 11.52 -24.46 -43.11
CA LEU A 13 12.84 -25.12 -43.41
C LEU A 13 13.13 -25.22 -44.94
N LEU A 14 14.33 -24.97 -45.51
CA LEU A 14 15.74 -24.94 -45.04
C LEU A 14 16.59 -24.04 -46.03
N THR A 15 17.32 -22.97 -45.67
CA THR A 15 18.75 -22.83 -45.22
C THR A 15 19.86 -23.10 -46.29
N VAL A 16 21.12 -22.72 -45.98
CA VAL A 16 22.44 -23.12 -46.59
C VAL A 16 22.90 -22.36 -47.86
N VAL A 17 24.17 -21.94 -48.07
CA VAL A 17 25.43 -21.75 -47.27
C VAL A 17 26.46 -21.01 -48.21
N LEU A 18 27.71 -20.55 -47.97
CA LEU A 18 28.84 -20.61 -47.00
C LEU A 18 29.45 -19.16 -46.89
N ALA A 19 30.72 -18.77 -46.63
CA ALA A 19 32.08 -19.32 -46.39
C ALA A 19 32.97 -18.21 -45.74
N VAL A 20 34.22 -18.38 -45.24
CA VAL A 20 34.99 -19.52 -44.65
C VAL A 20 36.18 -18.95 -43.84
N SER A 21 36.69 -19.75 -42.87
CA SER A 21 37.98 -19.62 -42.11
C SER A 21 38.01 -18.60 -40.93
N SER A 22 38.67 -18.85 -39.78
CA SER A 22 39.35 -20.05 -39.21
C SER A 22 39.83 -19.75 -37.76
N VAL A 23 40.06 -20.65 -36.78
CA VAL A 23 39.86 -22.12 -36.61
C VAL A 23 40.01 -22.49 -35.10
N ALA A 24 39.58 -23.69 -34.71
CA ALA A 24 39.84 -24.43 -33.45
C ALA A 24 39.00 -24.08 -32.19
N GLY A 25 38.35 -25.06 -31.52
CA GLY A 25 38.13 -26.46 -31.93
C GLY A 25 37.49 -27.39 -30.88
N PHE A 26 36.86 -28.48 -31.36
CA PHE A 26 36.44 -29.73 -30.67
C PHE A 26 35.52 -29.60 -29.41
N VAL A 27 34.22 -29.96 -29.39
CA VAL A 27 33.45 -31.11 -29.98
C VAL A 27 33.91 -32.45 -29.34
N PRO A 28 33.03 -33.26 -28.66
CA PRO A 28 31.79 -33.78 -29.27
C PRO A 28 30.50 -33.94 -28.42
N GLU A 29 29.43 -34.21 -29.17
CA GLU A 29 28.05 -34.67 -28.83
C GLU A 29 27.99 -36.21 -28.66
N VAL A 30 27.07 -36.73 -27.84
CA VAL A 30 26.53 -38.11 -27.95
C VAL A 30 25.01 -38.11 -27.68
N LYS A 31 24.28 -39.02 -28.35
CA LYS A 31 22.82 -39.20 -28.30
C LYS A 31 22.40 -40.52 -27.65
N ALA A 32 21.09 -40.60 -27.43
CA ALA A 32 20.23 -41.79 -27.40
C ALA A 32 20.05 -42.52 -26.06
N ALA A 33 18.81 -42.96 -25.85
CA ALA A 33 18.34 -43.72 -24.71
C ALA A 33 18.43 -45.23 -24.98
N GLU A 34 18.44 -46.03 -23.91
CA GLU A 34 17.29 -46.87 -23.54
C GLU A 34 17.45 -47.31 -22.07
N ALA A 35 16.47 -48.04 -21.51
CA ALA A 35 16.32 -48.25 -20.07
C ALA A 35 16.92 -49.58 -19.58
N GLU A 36 17.28 -49.68 -18.29
CA GLU A 36 16.44 -50.36 -17.29
C GLU A 36 16.93 -50.16 -15.83
N GLU A 37 16.04 -50.53 -14.90
CA GLU A 37 15.90 -50.32 -13.46
C GLU A 37 17.08 -50.25 -12.44
N ASN A 38 16.77 -49.52 -11.34
CA ASN A 38 17.09 -49.77 -9.92
C ASN A 38 18.55 -49.69 -9.39
N VAL A 39 18.83 -48.64 -8.60
CA VAL A 39 18.99 -48.72 -7.12
C VAL A 39 19.19 -47.32 -6.49
N SER A 40 18.47 -47.04 -5.39
CA SER A 40 18.72 -46.02 -4.35
C SER A 40 19.39 -44.69 -4.73
N LEU A 41 18.59 -43.61 -4.78
CA LEU A 41 19.07 -42.26 -4.45
C LEU A 41 18.86 -42.00 -2.95
N GLN A 42 19.92 -41.58 -2.25
CA GLN A 42 19.79 -40.85 -1.00
C GLN A 42 19.86 -39.35 -1.33
N GLU A 43 18.75 -38.65 -1.20
CA GLU A 43 18.79 -37.19 -1.06
C GLU A 43 19.10 -36.87 0.41
N SER A 44 20.27 -36.27 0.67
CA SER A 44 20.66 -35.84 2.00
C SER A 44 20.07 -34.47 2.29
N SER A 45 19.12 -34.40 3.22
CA SER A 45 18.75 -33.14 3.86
C SER A 45 19.94 -32.54 4.61
N SER A 46 20.01 -31.21 4.66
CA SER A 46 20.77 -30.49 5.66
C SER A 46 19.97 -29.25 6.07
N GLU A 47 19.26 -29.35 7.18
CA GLU A 47 18.70 -28.19 7.86
C GLU A 47 19.84 -27.22 8.22
N GLY A 48 19.57 -25.92 8.18
CA GLY A 48 20.55 -24.92 8.60
C GLY A 48 20.88 -25.06 10.09
N ILE A 49 22.13 -24.78 10.45
CA ILE A 49 22.53 -24.79 11.87
C ILE A 49 21.90 -23.61 12.62
N SER A 50 21.76 -23.76 13.93
CA SER A 50 21.31 -22.69 14.81
C SER A 50 22.38 -21.59 14.96
N VAL A 51 21.99 -20.39 15.39
CA VAL A 51 22.89 -19.28 15.70
C VAL A 51 23.85 -19.66 16.83
N ALA A 52 23.38 -20.31 17.90
CA ALA A 52 24.25 -20.85 18.95
C ALA A 52 25.25 -21.91 18.42
N GLN A 53 24.86 -22.73 17.46
CA GLN A 53 25.77 -23.69 16.80
C GLN A 53 26.81 -22.98 15.91
N ALA A 54 26.43 -21.90 15.22
CA ALA A 54 27.34 -21.05 14.46
C ALA A 54 28.35 -20.34 15.39
N ILE A 55 27.90 -19.82 16.53
CA ILE A 55 28.76 -19.22 17.56
C ILE A 55 29.71 -20.28 18.16
N ALA A 56 29.24 -21.50 18.42
CA ALA A 56 30.04 -22.59 18.96
C ALA A 56 31.11 -23.12 17.98
N LYS A 57 30.86 -23.07 16.67
CA LYS A 57 31.88 -23.29 15.62
C LYS A 57 32.93 -22.18 15.58
N GLY A 58 32.54 -20.96 15.95
CA GLY A 58 33.36 -19.76 15.93
C GLY A 58 33.69 -19.28 14.52
N ASN A 59 34.44 -18.19 14.44
CA ASN A 59 34.85 -17.53 13.18
C ASN A 59 35.96 -18.32 12.45
N ASN A 60 35.69 -19.58 12.11
CA ASN A 60 36.64 -20.59 11.64
C ASN A 60 36.86 -20.60 10.10
N GLY A 61 36.11 -19.80 9.34
CA GLY A 61 36.14 -19.74 7.87
C GLY A 61 35.28 -20.80 7.16
N GLU A 62 34.58 -21.67 7.90
CA GLU A 62 33.67 -22.68 7.36
C GLU A 62 32.46 -22.02 6.68
N ILE A 63 32.03 -22.54 5.53
CA ILE A 63 30.80 -22.11 4.87
C ILE A 63 29.64 -22.90 5.48
N VAL A 64 28.65 -22.19 6.02
CA VAL A 64 27.49 -22.74 6.70
C VAL A 64 26.22 -22.03 6.25
N THR A 65 25.09 -22.72 6.38
CA THR A 65 23.76 -22.12 6.35
C THR A 65 23.25 -22.01 7.77
N VAL A 66 22.92 -20.81 8.22
CA VAL A 66 22.39 -20.53 9.57
C VAL A 66 20.94 -20.08 9.45
N SER A 67 20.06 -20.61 10.31
CA SER A 67 18.71 -20.05 10.48
C SER A 67 18.61 -19.29 11.80
N GLY A 68 17.92 -18.16 11.79
CA GLY A 68 17.69 -17.34 12.97
C GLY A 68 16.67 -16.24 12.72
N TYR A 69 16.35 -15.48 13.76
CA TYR A 69 15.49 -14.29 13.70
C TYR A 69 16.34 -13.04 13.65
N ILE A 70 15.96 -12.08 12.80
CA ILE A 70 16.65 -10.79 12.70
C ILE A 70 16.39 -9.99 13.97
N ALA A 71 17.44 -9.67 14.72
CA ALA A 71 17.37 -9.01 16.03
C ALA A 71 17.56 -7.48 15.93
N GLY A 72 18.46 -7.00 15.06
CA GLY A 72 18.80 -5.58 14.99
C GLY A 72 20.01 -5.28 14.11
N HIS A 73 20.65 -4.13 14.31
CA HIS A 73 21.77 -3.60 13.53
C HIS A 73 23.04 -3.47 14.37
N ALA A 74 24.17 -3.97 13.90
CA ALA A 74 25.48 -3.72 14.49
C ALA A 74 25.94 -2.29 14.17
N THR A 75 26.04 -1.45 15.20
CA THR A 75 26.43 -0.03 15.09
C THR A 75 27.94 0.17 15.20
N GLY A 76 28.68 -0.84 15.64
CA GLY A 76 30.11 -0.78 15.92
C GLY A 76 30.62 -2.05 16.61
N SER A 77 31.86 -2.01 17.09
CA SER A 77 32.54 -3.15 17.72
C SER A 77 31.79 -3.68 18.94
N LEU A 78 31.09 -4.81 18.80
CA LEU A 78 30.20 -5.41 19.82
C LEU A 78 29.11 -4.44 20.34
N THR A 79 28.72 -3.44 19.54
CA THR A 79 27.60 -2.55 19.84
C THR A 79 26.47 -2.76 18.85
N ALA A 80 25.26 -2.90 19.37
CA ALA A 80 24.04 -3.12 18.60
C ALA A 80 23.03 -1.99 18.84
N ASN A 81 22.14 -1.79 17.88
CA ASN A 81 20.88 -1.09 18.04
C ASN A 81 19.76 -2.03 17.60
N PHE A 82 18.76 -2.24 18.46
CA PHE A 82 17.63 -3.14 18.22
C PHE A 82 16.35 -2.40 17.78
N GLN A 83 16.41 -1.07 17.66
CA GLN A 83 15.24 -0.22 17.39
C GLN A 83 15.48 0.78 16.24
N SER A 84 14.45 1.07 15.46
CA SER A 84 14.50 2.05 14.38
C SER A 84 14.67 3.49 14.94
N PRO A 85 15.42 4.40 14.29
CA PRO A 85 16.08 4.27 12.99
C PRO A 85 17.45 3.56 13.04
N PHE A 86 17.69 2.70 12.05
CA PHE A 86 18.96 1.99 11.87
C PHE A 86 19.94 2.77 11.00
N ALA A 87 21.24 2.62 11.27
CA ALA A 87 22.24 3.58 10.77
C ALA A 87 22.75 3.33 9.34
N ASN A 88 22.56 2.13 8.79
CA ASN A 88 22.87 1.77 7.40
C ASN A 88 22.33 0.36 7.04
N ASP A 89 22.22 0.08 5.75
CA ASP A 89 21.83 -1.22 5.20
C ASP A 89 22.98 -2.25 5.08
N TYR A 90 24.08 -2.10 5.82
CA TYR A 90 25.29 -2.91 5.56
C TYR A 90 25.32 -4.24 6.33
N ASN A 91 24.50 -4.36 7.37
CA ASN A 91 24.43 -5.55 8.22
C ASN A 91 23.05 -5.76 8.83
N PHE A 92 22.84 -6.96 9.39
CA PHE A 92 21.87 -7.20 10.46
C PHE A 92 22.38 -8.32 11.39
N LEU A 93 21.95 -8.30 12.64
CA LEU A 93 22.23 -9.32 13.65
C LEU A 93 21.13 -10.39 13.61
N ILE A 94 21.49 -11.67 13.71
CA ILE A 94 20.56 -12.79 13.87
C ILE A 94 20.74 -13.51 15.20
N ALA A 95 19.66 -14.12 15.71
CA ALA A 95 19.59 -14.87 16.95
C ALA A 95 18.73 -16.15 16.82
N ASP A 96 18.86 -17.11 17.74
CA ASP A 96 18.01 -18.31 17.76
C ASP A 96 16.55 -18.01 18.16
N ALA A 97 16.30 -16.89 18.86
CA ALA A 97 14.98 -16.43 19.27
C ALA A 97 14.73 -14.99 18.80
N ALA A 98 13.48 -14.69 18.41
CA ALA A 98 13.07 -13.33 18.10
C ALA A 98 13.19 -12.43 19.35
N GLY A 99 13.70 -11.22 19.19
CA GLY A 99 13.84 -10.24 20.27
C GLY A 99 15.04 -10.45 21.22
N GLU A 100 15.93 -11.41 20.95
CA GLU A 100 17.19 -11.56 21.68
C GLU A 100 18.09 -10.32 21.52
N GLN A 101 18.74 -9.90 22.62
CA GLN A 101 19.58 -8.70 22.69
C GLN A 101 20.94 -8.94 23.39
N ASP A 102 21.18 -10.11 23.99
CA ASP A 102 22.51 -10.47 24.49
C ASP A 102 23.50 -10.60 23.32
N THR A 103 24.42 -9.64 23.22
CA THR A 103 25.42 -9.56 22.15
C THR A 103 26.35 -10.76 22.07
N SER A 104 26.42 -11.61 23.10
CA SER A 104 27.15 -12.88 23.07
C SER A 104 26.40 -14.02 22.37
N ARG A 105 25.09 -13.85 22.13
CA ARG A 105 24.18 -14.82 21.49
C ARG A 105 23.79 -14.46 20.06
N LEU A 106 24.38 -13.40 19.50
CA LEU A 106 24.10 -12.87 18.15
C LEU A 106 25.18 -13.25 17.14
N VAL A 107 24.77 -13.38 15.87
CA VAL A 107 25.67 -13.44 14.70
C VAL A 107 25.43 -12.24 13.79
N ASP A 108 26.50 -11.51 13.43
CA ASP A 108 26.46 -10.34 12.56
C ASP A 108 26.60 -10.72 11.07
N VAL A 109 25.55 -10.48 10.30
CA VAL A 109 25.42 -10.85 8.88
C VAL A 109 25.82 -9.69 7.99
N GLN A 110 26.87 -9.86 7.19
CA GLN A 110 27.30 -8.86 6.22
C GLN A 110 26.42 -8.88 4.97
N VAL A 111 25.53 -7.88 4.82
CA VAL A 111 24.60 -7.79 3.68
C VAL A 111 25.35 -7.38 2.40
N PRO A 112 25.37 -8.23 1.35
CA PRO A 112 25.98 -7.92 0.05
C PRO A 112 25.29 -6.71 -0.59
N SER A 113 26.04 -5.89 -1.34
CA SER A 113 25.52 -4.63 -1.91
C SER A 113 24.29 -4.78 -2.81
N SER A 114 24.11 -5.93 -3.46
CA SER A 114 22.94 -6.28 -4.28
C SER A 114 21.68 -6.59 -3.47
N LEU A 115 21.80 -6.97 -2.19
CA LEU A 115 20.67 -7.40 -1.35
C LEU A 115 20.22 -6.32 -0.35
N ARG A 116 20.94 -5.20 -0.26
CA ARG A 116 20.69 -4.12 0.72
C ARG A 116 19.32 -3.49 0.63
N ALA A 117 18.81 -3.28 -0.58
CA ALA A 117 17.48 -2.72 -0.80
C ALA A 117 16.35 -3.62 -0.25
N SER A 118 16.58 -4.93 -0.12
CA SER A 118 15.58 -5.91 0.31
C SER A 118 15.78 -6.43 1.73
N PHE A 119 17.01 -6.38 2.25
CA PHE A 119 17.39 -6.98 3.54
C PHE A 119 18.13 -6.04 4.50
N GLY A 120 18.44 -4.81 4.08
CA GLY A 120 19.02 -3.80 4.95
C GLY A 120 17.95 -3.15 5.84
N LEU A 121 18.28 -2.94 7.12
CA LEU A 121 17.35 -2.45 8.13
C LEU A 121 17.10 -0.94 8.10
N GLN A 122 17.96 -0.13 7.48
CA GLN A 122 17.68 1.29 7.28
C GLN A 122 16.56 1.48 6.25
N SER A 123 16.57 0.69 5.18
CA SER A 123 15.51 0.64 4.17
C SER A 123 14.29 -0.18 4.61
N ASN A 124 14.49 -1.26 5.38
CA ASN A 124 13.46 -2.24 5.74
C ASN A 124 13.44 -2.53 7.26
N PRO A 125 13.09 -1.56 8.11
CA PRO A 125 13.11 -1.74 9.57
C PRO A 125 12.12 -2.80 10.09
N SER A 126 11.08 -3.12 9.30
CA SER A 126 10.07 -4.14 9.58
C SER A 126 10.55 -5.60 9.44
N LEU A 127 11.81 -5.82 9.05
CA LEU A 127 12.42 -7.15 9.04
C LEU A 127 12.86 -7.64 10.42
N VAL A 128 12.99 -6.76 11.41
CA VAL A 128 13.28 -7.17 12.79
C VAL A 128 12.14 -8.06 13.31
N GLY A 129 12.51 -9.19 13.91
CA GLY A 129 11.58 -10.25 14.32
C GLY A 129 11.23 -11.26 13.22
N LYS A 130 11.62 -11.06 11.95
CA LYS A 130 11.39 -12.07 10.89
C LYS A 130 12.46 -13.16 10.91
N LYS A 131 12.05 -14.39 10.60
CA LYS A 131 12.95 -15.55 10.47
C LYS A 131 13.63 -15.55 9.10
N VAL A 132 14.95 -15.72 9.11
CA VAL A 132 15.80 -15.68 7.93
C VAL A 132 16.72 -16.90 7.89
N VAL A 133 17.04 -17.34 6.68
CA VAL A 133 18.05 -18.36 6.39
C VAL A 133 19.19 -17.68 5.63
N VAL A 134 20.42 -17.83 6.13
CA VAL A 134 21.60 -17.12 5.63
C VAL A 134 22.74 -18.10 5.36
N SER A 135 23.21 -18.15 4.12
CA SER A 135 24.39 -18.96 3.74
C SER A 135 25.62 -18.06 3.57
N GLY A 136 26.71 -18.37 4.28
CA GLY A 136 27.95 -17.59 4.24
C GLY A 136 29.12 -18.25 4.97
N SER A 137 30.29 -17.62 4.91
CA SER A 137 31.49 -18.06 5.64
C SER A 137 31.56 -17.46 7.05
N LEU A 138 31.83 -18.31 8.06
CA LEU A 138 31.97 -17.90 9.47
C LEU A 138 33.24 -17.05 9.67
N ALA A 139 33.07 -15.74 9.80
CA ALA A 139 34.16 -14.78 9.93
C ALA A 139 33.71 -13.53 10.67
N ALA A 140 34.56 -13.01 11.57
CA ALA A 140 34.20 -11.91 12.45
C ALA A 140 33.75 -10.66 11.68
N TYR A 141 32.59 -10.12 12.07
CA TYR A 141 32.06 -8.86 11.59
C TYR A 141 31.61 -8.01 12.78
N ASN A 142 31.97 -6.72 12.74
CA ASN A 142 31.86 -5.78 13.87
C ASN A 142 32.27 -6.37 15.25
N ASN A 143 33.28 -7.24 15.27
CA ASN A 143 33.75 -8.04 16.42
C ASN A 143 32.77 -9.04 17.06
N PHE A 144 31.56 -9.22 16.51
CA PHE A 144 30.70 -10.36 16.79
C PHE A 144 31.24 -11.64 16.11
N SER A 145 30.69 -12.80 16.48
CA SER A 145 30.59 -13.94 15.55
C SER A 145 29.83 -13.49 14.30
N GLY A 146 30.28 -13.86 13.10
CA GLY A 146 29.72 -13.25 11.89
C GLY A 146 29.63 -14.15 10.67
N LEU A 147 28.77 -13.77 9.73
CA LEU A 147 28.64 -14.38 8.41
C LEU A 147 29.05 -13.37 7.34
N LYS A 148 30.05 -13.74 6.54
CA LYS A 148 30.63 -12.89 5.49
C LYS A 148 30.74 -13.67 4.20
N ASN A 149 30.91 -12.96 3.07
CA ASN A 149 30.76 -13.55 1.74
C ASN A 149 29.39 -14.24 1.58
N VAL A 150 28.35 -13.61 2.10
CA VAL A 150 26.98 -14.16 2.14
C VAL A 150 26.47 -14.36 0.70
N THR A 151 26.02 -15.57 0.40
CA THR A 151 25.54 -15.97 -0.94
C THR A 151 24.03 -16.09 -1.03
N ILE A 152 23.35 -16.35 0.10
CA ILE A 152 21.90 -16.52 0.20
C ILE A 152 21.41 -15.76 1.43
N ILE A 153 20.32 -15.02 1.27
CA ILE A 153 19.49 -14.47 2.36
C ILE A 153 18.04 -14.70 1.92
N GLU A 154 17.30 -15.52 2.65
CA GLU A 154 15.92 -15.90 2.33
C GLU A 154 15.05 -15.78 3.58
N LEU A 155 13.83 -15.22 3.45
CA LEU A 155 12.83 -15.27 4.51
C LEU A 155 12.09 -16.62 4.41
N SER A 156 11.79 -17.24 5.55
CA SER A 156 10.98 -18.46 5.57
C SER A 156 9.50 -18.11 5.39
N GLU A 157 8.79 -18.85 4.54
CA GLU A 157 7.32 -18.85 4.51
C GLU A 157 6.78 -19.85 5.54
N ASP A 158 5.57 -19.60 6.06
CA ASP A 158 4.99 -20.32 7.20
C ASP A 158 4.19 -21.58 6.78
N GLY A 159 4.15 -22.61 7.64
CA GLY A 159 3.56 -23.92 7.32
C GLY A 159 2.39 -24.34 8.21
N SER A 160 1.32 -24.89 7.61
CA SER A 160 0.14 -25.38 8.34
C SER A 160 -0.40 -26.73 7.84
N GLY A 161 -0.54 -27.69 8.76
CA GLY A 161 -1.53 -28.78 8.75
C GLY A 161 -1.34 -29.99 7.80
N GLY A 162 -0.96 -31.15 8.35
CA GLY A 162 -1.11 -32.46 7.69
C GLY A 162 -0.72 -33.66 8.58
N ASN A 163 -1.60 -34.65 8.72
CA ASN A 163 -1.47 -35.85 9.58
C ASN A 163 -2.11 -37.06 8.83
N PRO A 164 -1.68 -38.35 8.95
CA PRO A 164 -1.95 -39.16 10.16
C PRO A 164 -1.01 -40.37 10.51
N ASP A 165 -0.91 -40.68 11.82
CA ASP A 165 -0.74 -42.03 12.46
C ASP A 165 0.55 -42.88 12.23
N PRO A 166 0.89 -43.89 13.08
CA PRO A 166 0.32 -44.28 14.38
C PRO A 166 1.31 -44.50 15.56
N ASP A 167 0.75 -44.48 16.78
CA ASP A 167 1.13 -45.16 18.05
C ASP A 167 2.55 -45.78 18.24
N THR A 168 3.30 -45.29 19.25
CA THR A 168 3.78 -46.10 20.42
C THR A 168 4.67 -45.29 21.39
N GLY A 169 4.20 -45.05 22.64
CA GLY A 169 5.04 -44.57 23.75
C GLY A 169 4.33 -43.74 24.83
N GLU A 170 4.47 -44.11 26.10
CA GLU A 170 3.94 -43.37 27.27
C GLU A 170 4.81 -42.15 27.66
N PRO A 171 4.27 -41.15 28.39
CA PRO A 171 4.72 -39.75 28.31
C PRO A 171 5.76 -39.29 29.35
N ASP A 172 6.44 -38.17 29.03
CA ASP A 172 7.24 -37.36 29.94
C ASP A 172 6.62 -35.95 30.13
N PRO A 173 6.18 -35.55 31.33
CA PRO A 173 5.46 -34.30 31.55
C PRO A 173 6.39 -33.14 31.92
N GLY A 174 6.88 -32.38 30.92
CA GLY A 174 7.79 -31.24 31.18
C GLY A 174 7.70 -30.05 30.21
N HIS A 175 7.70 -30.28 28.90
CA HIS A 175 7.85 -29.21 27.90
C HIS A 175 6.85 -29.35 26.73
N GLY A 176 5.66 -28.77 26.92
CA GLY A 176 4.81 -28.37 25.79
C GLY A 176 5.25 -27.02 25.25
N GLU A 177 5.19 -26.83 23.93
CA GLU A 177 5.48 -25.54 23.28
C GLU A 177 4.53 -24.44 23.80
N THR A 178 5.01 -23.20 23.88
CA THR A 178 4.18 -22.06 24.29
C THR A 178 3.28 -21.65 23.12
N PRO A 179 1.94 -21.69 23.26
CA PRO A 179 1.04 -21.22 22.21
C PRO A 179 1.29 -19.74 21.92
N THR A 180 1.59 -19.41 20.67
CA THR A 180 1.79 -18.01 20.25
C THR A 180 0.45 -17.43 19.81
N LEU A 181 0.01 -16.36 20.47
CA LEU A 181 -1.22 -15.65 20.12
C LEU A 181 -0.98 -14.67 18.95
N PRO A 182 -1.78 -14.73 17.87
CA PRO A 182 -1.72 -13.76 16.78
C PRO A 182 -1.94 -12.30 17.24
N ASP A 183 -1.67 -11.35 16.34
CA ASP A 183 -2.12 -9.98 16.52
C ASP A 183 -3.59 -9.80 16.05
N GLY A 184 -4.15 -8.64 16.36
CA GLY A 184 -5.55 -8.28 16.09
C GLY A 184 -5.80 -7.70 14.71
N THR A 185 -4.85 -7.78 13.76
CA THR A 185 -5.00 -7.14 12.44
C THR A 185 -6.27 -7.62 11.72
N GLY A 186 -7.19 -6.68 11.47
CA GLY A 186 -8.48 -6.96 10.82
C GLY A 186 -9.56 -7.49 11.75
N LYS A 187 -9.24 -7.78 13.01
CA LYS A 187 -10.20 -8.14 14.08
C LYS A 187 -10.74 -6.89 14.77
N LYS A 188 -11.96 -6.98 15.30
CA LYS A 188 -12.69 -5.86 15.90
C LYS A 188 -13.12 -6.15 17.34
N VAL A 189 -12.99 -5.14 18.19
CA VAL A 189 -13.39 -5.16 19.60
C VAL A 189 -14.42 -4.07 19.86
N LEU A 190 -15.53 -4.42 20.51
CA LEU A 190 -16.56 -3.50 20.97
C LEU A 190 -16.53 -3.43 22.50
N PHE A 191 -16.53 -2.24 23.08
CA PHE A 191 -16.65 -2.04 24.54
C PHE A 191 -18.08 -1.62 24.89
N ASP A 192 -18.64 -2.14 25.98
CA ASP A 192 -19.92 -1.65 26.49
C ASP A 192 -19.78 -0.26 27.13
N ASN A 193 -20.66 0.67 26.76
CA ASN A 193 -20.87 1.95 27.46
C ASN A 193 -22.36 2.18 27.74
N SER A 194 -23.13 1.09 27.88
CA SER A 194 -24.59 1.11 27.94
C SER A 194 -25.19 0.60 29.25
N HIS A 195 -24.36 0.09 30.17
CA HIS A 195 -24.74 -0.35 31.52
C HIS A 195 -24.11 0.49 32.64
N ALA A 196 -23.97 1.79 32.38
CA ALA A 196 -23.46 2.81 33.31
C ALA A 196 -22.02 2.58 33.78
N GLN A 197 -21.14 2.23 32.84
CA GLN A 197 -19.67 2.28 32.96
C GLN A 197 -19.10 3.63 33.43
N THR A 198 -19.93 4.68 33.35
CA THR A 198 -19.63 6.06 33.77
C THR A 198 -20.27 6.43 35.12
N ALA A 199 -20.84 5.48 35.85
CA ALA A 199 -21.49 5.72 37.13
C ALA A 199 -20.50 6.11 38.23
N GLY A 200 -20.93 6.94 39.19
CA GLY A 200 -20.23 7.16 40.44
C GLY A 200 -18.74 7.54 40.30
N ALA A 201 -17.85 6.59 40.57
CA ALA A 201 -16.39 6.74 40.43
C ALA A 201 -15.85 6.24 39.08
N ALA A 202 -16.47 5.22 38.50
CA ALA A 202 -16.06 4.54 37.28
C ALA A 202 -16.15 5.47 36.06
N ASP A 203 -15.25 5.29 35.09
CA ASP A 203 -15.31 5.99 33.79
C ASP A 203 -14.76 5.11 32.66
N TRP A 204 -15.23 3.87 32.61
CA TRP A 204 -14.64 2.75 31.86
C TRP A 204 -14.98 2.78 30.36
N VAL A 205 -14.59 3.87 29.70
CA VAL A 205 -14.83 4.13 28.29
C VAL A 205 -13.51 4.30 27.52
N ILE A 206 -13.51 3.95 26.23
CA ILE A 206 -12.31 3.88 25.36
C ILE A 206 -11.67 5.24 24.97
N GLU A 207 -12.17 6.33 25.58
CA GLU A 207 -11.69 7.72 25.50
C GLU A 207 -11.66 8.39 26.89
N GLY A 208 -11.78 7.60 27.95
CA GLY A 208 -11.73 8.00 29.35
C GLY A 208 -10.79 7.04 30.08
N ALA A 209 -11.11 6.66 31.31
CA ALA A 209 -10.23 5.86 32.16
C ALA A 209 -9.97 4.40 31.71
N PHE A 210 -10.34 4.02 30.47
CA PHE A 210 -10.02 2.74 29.81
C PHE A 210 -9.27 2.98 28.46
N SER A 211 -8.73 4.18 28.25
CA SER A 211 -8.06 4.61 27.03
C SER A 211 -6.74 3.88 26.79
N ASP A 212 -5.91 3.67 27.81
CA ASP A 212 -4.64 2.94 27.68
C ASP A 212 -4.88 1.47 27.29
N PHE A 213 -5.94 0.83 27.78
CA PHE A 213 -6.32 -0.51 27.33
C PHE A 213 -6.81 -0.50 25.87
N ALA A 214 -7.64 0.47 25.49
CA ALA A 214 -8.07 0.63 24.11
C ALA A 214 -6.89 0.90 23.15
N ASP A 215 -5.90 1.69 23.57
CA ASP A 215 -4.68 1.96 22.80
C ASP A 215 -3.71 0.78 22.81
N GLY A 216 -3.65 -0.02 23.87
CA GLY A 216 -2.96 -1.31 23.89
C GLY A 216 -3.54 -2.29 22.87
N LEU A 217 -4.87 -2.32 22.72
CA LEU A 217 -5.55 -3.13 21.70
C LEU A 217 -5.35 -2.57 20.28
N ARG A 218 -5.45 -1.24 20.08
CA ARG A 218 -5.14 -0.59 18.78
C ARG A 218 -3.68 -0.85 18.37
N SER A 219 -2.74 -0.78 19.31
CA SER A 219 -1.32 -1.11 19.12
C SER A 219 -1.09 -2.60 18.82
N ALA A 220 -1.96 -3.46 19.32
CA ALA A 220 -2.00 -4.88 18.97
C ALA A 220 -2.74 -5.17 17.64
N GLY A 221 -3.15 -4.16 16.87
CA GLY A 221 -3.75 -4.28 15.54
C GLY A 221 -5.28 -4.25 15.48
N PHE A 222 -5.97 -4.19 16.63
CA PHE A 222 -7.44 -4.24 16.68
C PHE A 222 -8.10 -2.93 16.26
N THR A 223 -9.26 -3.04 15.59
CA THR A 223 -10.23 -1.94 15.50
C THR A 223 -11.05 -1.89 16.80
N VAL A 224 -11.07 -0.78 17.52
CA VAL A 224 -11.75 -0.65 18.82
C VAL A 224 -12.91 0.35 18.75
N SER A 225 -14.11 -0.06 19.16
CA SER A 225 -15.37 0.71 19.13
C SER A 225 -16.12 0.68 20.48
N SER A 226 -17.14 1.53 20.63
CA SER A 226 -17.96 1.67 21.84
C SER A 226 -19.45 1.43 21.53
N LEU A 227 -20.15 0.68 22.38
CA LEU A 227 -21.60 0.47 22.34
C LEU A 227 -22.29 1.54 23.18
N GLU A 228 -22.66 2.64 22.53
CA GLU A 228 -23.21 3.83 23.20
C GLU A 228 -24.73 3.92 23.11
N ARG A 229 -25.35 4.56 24.11
CA ARG A 229 -26.78 4.90 24.08
C ARG A 229 -26.98 6.30 23.44
N PRO A 230 -27.80 6.46 22.38
CA PRO A 230 -28.04 7.76 21.75
C PRO A 230 -28.63 8.80 22.71
N ILE A 231 -27.94 9.92 22.91
CA ILE A 231 -28.36 10.98 23.85
C ILE A 231 -29.45 11.87 23.22
N PRO A 232 -30.55 12.19 23.94
CA PRO A 232 -30.92 11.74 25.29
C PRO A 232 -31.47 10.32 25.31
N TYR A 233 -30.82 9.43 26.07
CA TYR A 233 -31.21 8.02 26.13
C TYR A 233 -32.24 7.74 27.25
N THR A 234 -32.86 6.57 27.16
CA THR A 234 -33.63 5.97 28.26
C THR A 234 -33.17 4.53 28.50
N PHE A 235 -33.39 4.01 29.70
CA PHE A 235 -33.04 2.63 30.06
C PHE A 235 -34.10 1.59 29.69
N GLY A 236 -35.14 1.97 28.93
CA GLY A 236 -36.19 1.04 28.50
C GLY A 236 -35.71 0.08 27.42
N GLU A 237 -34.90 0.59 26.50
CA GLU A 237 -34.35 -0.17 25.37
C GLU A 237 -33.16 -1.03 25.82
N ALA A 238 -33.06 -2.21 25.19
CA ALA A 238 -31.99 -3.19 25.31
C ALA A 238 -30.87 -2.89 24.29
N PRO A 239 -29.77 -2.22 24.67
CA PRO A 239 -28.64 -1.96 23.77
C PRO A 239 -27.92 -3.24 23.32
N ILE A 240 -27.79 -4.26 24.18
CA ILE A 240 -27.08 -5.49 23.83
C ILE A 240 -28.00 -6.39 22.99
N THR A 241 -27.81 -6.34 21.66
CA THR A 241 -28.55 -7.18 20.70
C THR A 241 -27.57 -7.97 19.85
N TYR A 242 -27.98 -9.17 19.39
CA TYR A 242 -27.15 -10.00 18.51
C TYR A 242 -26.67 -9.22 17.27
N SER A 243 -27.52 -8.37 16.70
CA SER A 243 -27.22 -7.49 15.56
C SER A 243 -26.25 -6.34 15.87
N ALA A 244 -26.07 -5.94 17.13
CA ALA A 244 -25.04 -4.99 17.53
C ALA A 244 -23.68 -5.67 17.74
N LEU A 245 -23.68 -6.95 18.14
CA LEU A 245 -22.48 -7.73 18.41
C LEU A 245 -21.93 -8.48 17.18
N SER A 246 -22.79 -8.91 16.25
CA SER A 246 -22.44 -9.83 15.14
C SER A 246 -21.36 -9.34 14.18
N ASP A 247 -21.11 -8.03 14.17
CA ASP A 247 -20.11 -7.38 13.32
C ASP A 247 -18.73 -7.27 14.01
N TYR A 248 -18.57 -7.82 15.23
CA TYR A 248 -17.37 -7.76 16.08
C TYR A 248 -16.92 -9.14 16.55
N ASP A 249 -15.61 -9.34 16.69
CA ASP A 249 -15.01 -10.60 17.16
C ASP A 249 -15.03 -10.72 18.69
N VAL A 250 -14.84 -9.60 19.40
CA VAL A 250 -14.83 -9.55 20.86
C VAL A 250 -15.72 -8.41 21.38
N PHE A 251 -16.53 -8.70 22.40
CA PHE A 251 -17.28 -7.71 23.18
C PHE A 251 -16.74 -7.64 24.62
N VAL A 252 -16.24 -6.48 25.03
CA VAL A 252 -15.69 -6.24 26.38
C VAL A 252 -16.73 -5.49 27.21
N ILE A 253 -17.09 -6.03 28.36
CA ILE A 253 -18.06 -5.44 29.29
C ILE A 253 -17.34 -5.11 30.60
N PRO A 254 -16.94 -3.84 30.81
CA PRO A 254 -16.41 -3.41 32.09
C PRO A 254 -17.53 -3.02 33.06
N GLU A 255 -17.34 -3.41 34.31
CA GLU A 255 -18.08 -3.06 35.54
C GLU A 255 -19.52 -2.58 35.30
N ALA A 256 -20.37 -3.44 34.73
CA ALA A 256 -21.74 -3.08 34.44
C ALA A 256 -22.50 -2.81 35.74
N ASN A 257 -22.98 -1.58 35.90
CA ASN A 257 -23.69 -1.07 37.08
C ASN A 257 -25.22 -1.02 36.86
N ILE A 258 -25.74 -1.64 35.80
CA ILE A 258 -27.17 -1.78 35.49
C ILE A 258 -27.43 -3.25 35.11
N PRO A 259 -28.46 -3.90 35.68
CA PRO A 259 -28.75 -5.30 35.38
C PRO A 259 -29.11 -5.51 33.90
N PHE A 260 -28.56 -6.56 33.30
CA PHE A 260 -28.95 -7.01 31.96
C PHE A 260 -30.41 -7.46 31.94
N LYS A 261 -31.14 -7.08 30.89
CA LYS A 261 -32.46 -7.63 30.60
C LYS A 261 -32.35 -9.10 30.18
N ALA A 262 -33.39 -9.89 30.40
CA ALA A 262 -33.42 -11.30 29.96
C ALA A 262 -33.19 -11.45 28.43
N SER A 263 -33.62 -10.45 27.65
CA SER A 263 -33.37 -10.31 26.22
C SER A 263 -31.87 -10.09 25.88
N GLU A 264 -31.12 -9.41 26.74
CA GLU A 264 -29.68 -9.12 26.57
C GLU A 264 -28.83 -10.32 26.98
N GLN A 265 -29.18 -11.01 28.08
CA GLN A 265 -28.58 -12.30 28.44
C GLN A 265 -28.71 -13.30 27.29
N ALA A 266 -29.89 -13.38 26.66
CA ALA A 266 -30.13 -14.25 25.50
C ALA A 266 -29.30 -13.82 24.26
N ALA A 267 -29.14 -12.51 24.03
CA ALA A 267 -28.32 -11.99 22.93
C ALA A 267 -26.82 -12.32 23.12
N LEU A 268 -26.30 -12.22 24.35
CA LEU A 268 -24.93 -12.61 24.69
C LEU A 268 -24.69 -14.11 24.48
N VAL A 269 -25.61 -14.95 24.95
CA VAL A 269 -25.57 -16.41 24.73
C VAL A 269 -25.59 -16.75 23.23
N GLN A 270 -26.48 -16.13 22.45
CA GLN A 270 -26.56 -16.34 21.00
C GLN A 270 -25.28 -15.89 20.26
N TYR A 271 -24.72 -14.74 20.65
CA TYR A 271 -23.49 -14.20 20.07
C TYR A 271 -22.32 -15.17 20.27
N VAL A 272 -22.10 -15.65 21.51
CA VAL A 272 -20.99 -16.57 21.79
C VAL A 272 -21.21 -17.96 21.19
N GLN A 273 -22.43 -18.51 21.23
CA GLN A 273 -22.71 -19.81 20.61
C GLN A 273 -22.38 -19.83 19.10
N ASN A 274 -22.54 -18.69 18.42
CA ASN A 274 -22.26 -18.51 17.00
C ASN A 274 -20.77 -18.21 16.68
N GLY A 275 -19.88 -18.14 17.67
CA GLY A 275 -18.44 -17.93 17.49
C GLY A 275 -17.88 -16.66 18.14
N GLY A 276 -18.72 -15.70 18.51
CA GLY A 276 -18.29 -14.46 19.15
C GLY A 276 -17.64 -14.68 20.52
N ALA A 277 -16.91 -13.68 21.02
CA ALA A 277 -16.22 -13.78 22.30
C ALA A 277 -16.55 -12.62 23.25
N VAL A 278 -16.65 -12.87 24.56
CA VAL A 278 -16.99 -11.84 25.56
C VAL A 278 -15.95 -11.76 26.68
N PHE A 279 -15.51 -10.56 27.05
CA PHE A 279 -14.66 -10.33 28.23
C PHE A 279 -15.46 -9.60 29.32
N PHE A 280 -15.70 -10.25 30.45
CA PHE A 280 -16.34 -9.65 31.63
C PHE A 280 -15.27 -9.15 32.61
N ILE A 281 -15.24 -7.84 32.86
CA ILE A 281 -14.33 -7.20 33.82
C ILE A 281 -15.19 -6.71 34.98
N SER A 282 -15.21 -7.45 36.09
CA SER A 282 -16.04 -7.16 37.27
C SER A 282 -15.31 -6.22 38.24
N ASP A 283 -16.00 -5.80 39.29
CA ASP A 283 -15.40 -5.33 40.53
C ASP A 283 -15.98 -6.14 41.71
N HIS A 284 -15.53 -5.84 42.93
CA HIS A 284 -15.95 -6.48 44.16
C HIS A 284 -17.42 -6.23 44.54
N TYR A 285 -17.92 -7.00 45.52
CA TYR A 285 -19.21 -6.70 46.17
C TYR A 285 -19.06 -5.46 47.07
N ASN A 286 -20.08 -4.58 47.13
CA ASN A 286 -19.98 -3.18 47.59
C ASN A 286 -19.14 -2.26 46.67
N ALA A 287 -19.26 -2.44 45.36
CA ALA A 287 -18.73 -1.54 44.32
C ALA A 287 -19.80 -0.57 43.73
N ASP A 288 -21.10 -0.82 43.91
CA ASP A 288 -22.27 -0.08 43.39
C ASP A 288 -22.03 1.45 43.28
N ARG A 289 -21.83 1.89 42.05
CA ARG A 289 -21.40 3.25 41.71
C ARG A 289 -22.57 4.22 41.55
N ASN A 290 -23.76 3.75 41.16
CA ASN A 290 -24.96 4.59 40.93
C ASN A 290 -26.00 4.51 42.07
N LYS A 291 -25.75 3.68 43.09
CA LYS A 291 -26.59 3.47 44.27
C LYS A 291 -27.92 2.78 43.95
N ASN A 292 -27.94 1.91 42.94
CA ASN A 292 -29.13 1.11 42.58
C ASN A 292 -29.22 -0.24 43.30
N ARG A 293 -28.17 -0.64 44.04
CA ARG A 293 -28.00 -1.93 44.73
C ARG A 293 -27.59 -3.11 43.84
N TRP A 294 -27.06 -2.87 42.65
CA TRP A 294 -26.47 -3.90 41.79
C TRP A 294 -24.95 -3.69 41.71
N ASP A 295 -24.20 -4.59 42.35
CA ASP A 295 -22.76 -4.70 42.09
C ASP A 295 -22.53 -5.39 40.73
N SER A 296 -21.40 -5.12 40.07
CA SER A 296 -21.13 -5.65 38.72
C SER A 296 -21.05 -7.18 38.67
N SER A 297 -20.55 -7.80 39.75
CA SER A 297 -20.61 -9.25 39.95
C SER A 297 -22.04 -9.79 39.95
N GLU A 298 -23.01 -9.06 40.48
CA GLU A 298 -24.44 -9.42 40.47
C GLU A 298 -25.08 -9.24 39.09
N VAL A 299 -24.73 -8.16 38.38
CA VAL A 299 -25.18 -7.91 37.01
C VAL A 299 -24.72 -9.03 36.08
N PHE A 300 -23.43 -9.40 36.15
CA PHE A 300 -22.88 -10.46 35.35
C PHE A 300 -23.42 -11.84 35.73
N ASN A 301 -23.57 -12.14 37.03
CA ASN A 301 -24.20 -13.39 37.46
C ASN A 301 -25.69 -13.49 37.05
N GLY A 302 -26.38 -12.35 36.92
CA GLY A 302 -27.79 -12.23 36.56
C GLY A 302 -28.75 -12.12 37.74
N TYR A 303 -28.26 -11.97 38.97
CA TYR A 303 -29.09 -11.88 40.17
C TYR A 303 -28.39 -11.17 41.34
N ARG A 304 -29.19 -10.49 42.17
CA ARG A 304 -28.74 -9.83 43.41
C ARG A 304 -28.71 -10.77 44.61
N ARG A 305 -27.66 -10.62 45.43
CA ARG A 305 -27.45 -11.28 46.72
C ARG A 305 -28.59 -10.93 47.68
N GLY A 306 -29.21 -11.95 48.28
CA GLY A 306 -30.36 -11.76 49.16
C GLY A 306 -31.65 -11.31 48.48
N ALA A 307 -31.69 -11.22 47.15
CA ALA A 307 -32.84 -10.72 46.39
C ALA A 307 -33.24 -11.64 45.21
N TYR A 308 -32.77 -12.90 45.18
CA TYR A 308 -33.02 -13.85 44.10
C TYR A 308 -34.51 -14.01 43.73
N GLU A 309 -35.42 -14.07 44.69
CA GLU A 309 -36.87 -14.18 44.41
C GLU A 309 -37.49 -12.90 43.80
N ASN A 310 -36.87 -11.74 43.98
CA ASN A 310 -37.36 -10.44 43.52
C ASN A 310 -36.20 -9.44 43.37
N PRO A 311 -35.67 -9.21 42.15
CA PRO A 311 -34.53 -8.31 41.95
C PRO A 311 -34.79 -6.86 42.39
N ALA A 312 -36.06 -6.43 42.44
CA ALA A 312 -36.47 -5.11 42.92
C ALA A 312 -36.68 -5.03 44.46
N LYS A 313 -36.29 -6.06 45.22
CA LYS A 313 -36.30 -6.03 46.70
C LYS A 313 -35.49 -4.83 47.21
N GLY A 314 -36.10 -4.02 48.09
CA GLY A 314 -35.49 -2.81 48.65
C GLY A 314 -35.66 -1.54 47.81
N MET A 315 -36.22 -1.63 46.61
CA MET A 315 -36.48 -0.48 45.73
C MET A 315 -37.76 0.28 46.10
N SER A 316 -37.80 1.56 45.75
CA SER A 316 -39.05 2.35 45.80
C SER A 316 -40.01 1.96 44.68
N ALA A 317 -41.30 2.25 44.83
CA ALA A 317 -42.30 1.95 43.80
C ALA A 317 -42.15 2.79 42.50
N GLU A 318 -41.34 3.85 42.50
CA GLU A 318 -40.98 4.58 41.28
C GLU A 318 -39.80 3.88 40.59
N GLU A 319 -38.77 3.54 41.36
CA GLU A 319 -37.55 2.84 40.95
C GLU A 319 -37.83 1.43 40.40
N SER A 320 -38.68 0.65 41.07
CA SER A 320 -39.04 -0.72 40.65
C SER A 320 -39.89 -0.77 39.38
N ASN A 321 -40.53 0.35 39.01
CA ASN A 321 -41.31 0.48 37.77
C ASN A 321 -40.56 1.29 36.70
N SER A 322 -39.31 1.69 36.97
CA SER A 322 -38.49 2.45 36.04
C SER A 322 -38.17 1.62 34.78
N PRO A 323 -37.87 2.26 33.64
CA PRO A 323 -37.52 1.54 32.40
C PRO A 323 -36.31 0.62 32.56
N ALA A 324 -35.37 0.97 33.44
CA ALA A 324 -34.19 0.15 33.76
C ALA A 324 -34.55 -1.19 34.41
N MET A 325 -35.61 -1.24 35.24
CA MET A 325 -36.06 -2.46 35.91
C MET A 325 -37.06 -3.30 35.10
N GLN A 326 -37.37 -2.91 33.85
CA GLN A 326 -38.19 -3.70 32.93
C GLN A 326 -37.36 -4.81 32.27
N GLU A 327 -37.94 -6.00 32.13
CA GLU A 327 -37.30 -7.26 31.65
C GLU A 327 -36.17 -7.82 32.54
N ILE A 328 -36.02 -7.33 33.77
CA ILE A 328 -35.04 -7.86 34.74
C ILE A 328 -35.64 -9.07 35.47
N THR A 329 -35.01 -10.23 35.33
CA THR A 329 -35.38 -11.49 36.00
C THR A 329 -34.14 -12.16 36.57
N SER A 330 -34.18 -12.57 37.83
CA SER A 330 -33.07 -13.32 38.45
C SER A 330 -32.83 -14.65 37.75
N SER A 331 -31.59 -14.85 37.29
CA SER A 331 -31.10 -16.06 36.65
C SER A 331 -29.67 -16.31 37.10
N ASP A 332 -29.24 -17.56 37.24
CA ASP A 332 -27.81 -17.94 37.43
C ASP A 332 -27.15 -18.17 36.06
N TRP A 333 -27.50 -17.33 35.07
CA TRP A 333 -27.28 -17.62 33.65
C TRP A 333 -25.80 -17.75 33.28
N LEU A 334 -24.91 -17.06 34.00
CA LEU A 334 -23.47 -17.14 33.79
C LEU A 334 -22.95 -18.55 34.15
N ALA A 335 -23.46 -19.11 35.25
CA ALA A 335 -23.17 -20.49 35.65
C ALA A 335 -23.76 -21.50 34.67
N ASP A 336 -25.06 -21.35 34.32
CA ASP A 336 -25.77 -22.26 33.41
C ASP A 336 -25.08 -22.32 32.03
N ASN A 337 -24.67 -21.17 31.49
CA ASN A 337 -24.11 -21.08 30.14
C ASN A 337 -22.60 -21.31 30.11
N PHE A 338 -21.82 -20.58 30.91
CA PHE A 338 -20.35 -20.59 30.87
C PHE A 338 -19.69 -21.48 31.93
N GLY A 339 -20.43 -22.00 32.92
CA GLY A 339 -19.86 -22.85 33.98
C GLY A 339 -19.03 -22.08 35.02
N VAL A 340 -19.23 -20.77 35.13
CA VAL A 340 -18.49 -19.88 36.04
C VAL A 340 -19.43 -18.84 36.67
N ARG A 341 -19.08 -18.36 37.87
CA ARG A 341 -19.81 -17.30 38.59
C ARG A 341 -18.83 -16.34 39.28
N PHE A 342 -19.09 -15.04 39.31
CA PHE A 342 -18.35 -14.11 40.17
C PHE A 342 -18.75 -14.31 41.64
N ARG A 343 -17.79 -14.34 42.56
CA ARG A 343 -18.03 -14.46 44.01
C ARG A 343 -18.16 -13.08 44.65
N TYR A 344 -18.87 -13.00 45.77
CA TYR A 344 -19.10 -11.74 46.48
C TYR A 344 -17.97 -11.32 47.43
N ASN A 345 -16.77 -11.89 47.28
CA ASN A 345 -15.63 -11.55 48.12
C ASN A 345 -14.96 -10.23 47.66
N ALA A 346 -14.18 -9.63 48.56
CA ALA A 346 -13.57 -8.31 48.39
C ALA A 346 -12.18 -8.35 49.05
N LEU A 347 -11.18 -8.69 48.24
CA LEU A 347 -9.81 -8.98 48.65
C LEU A 347 -9.02 -7.67 48.75
N GLY A 348 -8.22 -7.52 49.80
CA GLY A 348 -7.32 -6.36 49.94
C GLY A 348 -6.14 -6.42 48.96
N ASP A 349 -5.43 -5.29 48.85
CA ASP A 349 -4.35 -5.06 47.89
C ASP A 349 -3.34 -6.23 47.84
N VAL A 350 -3.26 -6.92 46.69
CA VAL A 350 -2.37 -8.07 46.47
C VAL A 350 -2.14 -8.32 44.98
N ASN A 351 -1.07 -9.03 44.62
CA ASN A 351 -0.85 -9.48 43.25
C ASN A 351 -1.28 -10.95 43.12
N ALA A 352 -2.10 -11.27 42.12
CA ALA A 352 -2.31 -12.63 41.66
C ALA A 352 -1.03 -13.17 41.01
N ASN A 353 -0.36 -14.10 41.68
CA ASN A 353 0.99 -14.58 41.34
C ASN A 353 1.12 -16.11 41.22
N ASP A 354 0.04 -16.85 41.47
CA ASP A 354 -0.11 -18.23 41.03
C ASP A 354 -0.71 -18.21 39.61
N ILE A 355 0.16 -17.92 38.64
CA ILE A 355 -0.15 -17.83 37.21
C ILE A 355 -0.06 -19.22 36.57
N VAL A 356 -1.09 -19.61 35.82
CA VAL A 356 -1.09 -20.89 35.09
C VAL A 356 -0.15 -20.81 33.89
N ALA A 357 0.65 -21.86 33.69
CA ALA A 357 1.63 -21.92 32.60
C ALA A 357 0.98 -21.66 31.22
N PRO A 358 1.65 -20.95 30.28
CA PRO A 358 1.06 -20.56 29.00
C PRO A 358 0.49 -21.72 28.17
N SER A 359 1.15 -22.88 28.18
CA SER A 359 0.69 -24.12 27.52
C SER A 359 -0.53 -24.79 28.19
N GLN A 360 -1.04 -24.21 29.29
CA GLN A 360 -2.26 -24.59 30.00
C GLN A 360 -3.25 -23.41 30.14
N ALA A 361 -2.92 -22.27 29.54
CA ALA A 361 -3.71 -21.03 29.50
C ALA A 361 -3.76 -20.45 28.07
N PHE A 362 -3.66 -21.30 27.04
CA PHE A 362 -3.77 -20.94 25.62
C PHE A 362 -2.85 -19.80 25.15
N GLY A 363 -1.70 -19.63 25.80
CA GLY A 363 -0.77 -18.53 25.53
C GLY A 363 -1.07 -17.22 26.26
N ILE A 364 -2.22 -17.05 26.92
CA ILE A 364 -2.68 -15.78 27.55
C ILE A 364 -1.71 -15.26 28.63
N THR A 365 -1.00 -16.17 29.29
CA THR A 365 -0.07 -15.86 30.38
C THR A 365 1.39 -15.78 29.92
N ALA A 366 1.66 -15.69 28.61
CA ALA A 366 3.03 -15.71 28.08
C ALA A 366 3.79 -14.44 28.48
N GLY A 367 4.72 -14.59 29.44
CA GLY A 367 5.49 -13.48 30.01
C GLY A 367 4.80 -12.75 31.17
N VAL A 368 3.59 -13.17 31.58
CA VAL A 368 2.89 -12.63 32.74
C VAL A 368 3.44 -13.28 34.02
N GLY A 369 4.08 -12.49 34.89
CA GLY A 369 4.57 -12.91 36.20
C GLY A 369 3.57 -12.65 37.33
N SER A 370 2.81 -11.56 37.28
CA SER A 370 1.67 -11.33 38.16
C SER A 370 0.67 -10.31 37.61
N VAL A 371 -0.59 -10.41 38.04
CA VAL A 371 -1.66 -9.43 37.76
C VAL A 371 -2.04 -8.73 39.07
N ALA A 372 -2.28 -7.42 39.09
CA ALA A 372 -2.67 -6.68 40.30
C ALA A 372 -4.10 -7.01 40.76
N VAL A 373 -4.41 -6.73 42.02
CA VAL A 373 -5.75 -6.83 42.63
C VAL A 373 -5.88 -5.74 43.70
N HIS A 374 -6.86 -4.85 43.55
CA HIS A 374 -7.15 -3.72 44.43
C HIS A 374 -8.63 -3.72 44.81
N ALA A 375 -8.92 -4.18 46.03
CA ALA A 375 -10.28 -4.40 46.56
C ALA A 375 -11.10 -5.54 45.90
N GLY A 376 -10.70 -6.01 44.71
CA GLY A 376 -11.44 -6.91 43.81
C GLY A 376 -11.91 -8.29 44.31
N SER A 377 -12.63 -9.00 43.45
CA SER A 377 -13.27 -10.30 43.70
C SER A 377 -12.53 -11.51 43.08
N THR A 378 -13.08 -12.70 43.28
CA THR A 378 -12.66 -13.95 42.60
C THR A 378 -13.86 -14.64 41.94
N LEU A 379 -13.59 -15.66 41.13
CA LEU A 379 -14.56 -16.46 40.41
C LEU A 379 -14.67 -17.88 40.99
N ALA A 380 -15.84 -18.48 40.84
CA ALA A 380 -16.12 -19.87 41.13
C ALA A 380 -16.21 -20.66 39.82
N ILE A 381 -15.36 -21.67 39.65
CA ILE A 381 -15.51 -22.66 38.58
C ILE A 381 -16.58 -23.67 39.02
N LEU A 382 -17.62 -23.84 38.21
CA LEU A 382 -18.77 -24.71 38.50
C LEU A 382 -18.82 -25.92 37.55
N ASP A 383 -18.43 -25.72 36.29
CA ASP A 383 -18.26 -26.80 35.30
C ASP A 383 -16.87 -26.72 34.65
N PRO A 384 -15.88 -27.51 35.11
CA PRO A 384 -14.53 -27.54 34.54
C PRO A 384 -14.43 -28.00 33.07
N ASN A 385 -15.51 -28.55 32.49
CA ASN A 385 -15.55 -28.83 31.05
C ASN A 385 -15.79 -27.54 30.24
N LYS A 386 -16.41 -26.53 30.85
CA LYS A 386 -16.64 -25.22 30.24
C LYS A 386 -15.60 -24.19 30.64
N ALA A 387 -15.28 -24.09 31.94
CA ALA A 387 -14.49 -22.99 32.51
C ALA A 387 -13.21 -23.45 33.23
N LYS A 388 -12.20 -22.59 33.25
CA LYS A 388 -10.89 -22.83 33.88
C LYS A 388 -10.27 -21.53 34.40
N GLY A 389 -9.70 -21.58 35.60
CA GLY A 389 -8.90 -20.50 36.16
C GLY A 389 -7.49 -20.42 35.57
N ILE A 390 -7.02 -19.21 35.27
CA ILE A 390 -5.70 -18.94 34.67
C ILE A 390 -4.78 -18.05 35.52
N ALA A 391 -5.32 -17.28 36.47
CA ALA A 391 -4.54 -16.55 37.48
C ALA A 391 -5.23 -16.65 38.86
N TYR A 392 -4.45 -16.83 39.91
CA TYR A 392 -4.94 -16.99 41.29
C TYR A 392 -4.16 -16.11 42.27
N VAL A 393 -4.85 -15.63 43.31
CA VAL A 393 -4.23 -14.93 44.44
C VAL A 393 -3.43 -15.87 45.34
N PRO A 394 -2.39 -15.40 46.05
CA PRO A 394 -1.66 -16.19 47.03
C PRO A 394 -2.54 -16.60 48.23
N THR A 395 -2.05 -17.52 49.06
CA THR A 395 -2.70 -17.86 50.35
C THR A 395 -2.40 -16.82 51.42
N GLY A 396 -3.37 -16.54 52.30
CA GLY A 396 -3.20 -15.62 53.43
C GLY A 396 -3.50 -14.16 53.12
N VAL A 397 -4.25 -13.89 52.05
CA VAL A 397 -4.73 -12.55 51.68
C VAL A 397 -5.64 -11.97 52.76
N SER A 398 -5.49 -10.68 53.03
CA SER A 398 -6.39 -9.91 53.89
C SER A 398 -7.64 -9.48 53.13
N ALA A 399 -8.79 -9.41 53.80
CA ALA A 399 -9.97 -8.73 53.26
C ALA A 399 -9.72 -7.22 53.04
N TRP A 400 -10.43 -6.64 52.08
CA TRP A 400 -10.45 -5.19 51.87
C TRP A 400 -11.03 -4.48 53.10
N GLY A 401 -10.49 -3.30 53.44
CA GLY A 401 -10.82 -2.60 54.68
C GLY A 401 -12.29 -2.17 54.83
N ASN A 402 -13.05 -2.11 53.73
CA ASN A 402 -14.48 -1.78 53.72
C ASN A 402 -15.38 -2.97 53.33
N ALA A 403 -14.84 -4.20 53.31
CA ALA A 403 -15.61 -5.40 53.01
C ALA A 403 -16.90 -5.52 53.85
N VAL A 404 -17.94 -6.08 53.25
CA VAL A 404 -19.28 -6.12 53.86
C VAL A 404 -19.61 -7.41 54.61
N ASP A 405 -18.79 -8.44 54.44
CA ASP A 405 -18.79 -9.70 55.21
C ASP A 405 -17.35 -10.05 55.64
N SER A 406 -16.89 -11.31 55.47
CA SER A 406 -15.50 -11.69 55.77
C SER A 406 -14.50 -11.28 54.69
N GLY A 407 -14.94 -10.88 53.48
CA GLY A 407 -14.10 -10.38 52.37
C GLY A 407 -13.13 -11.39 51.73
N VAL A 408 -12.78 -12.46 52.43
CA VAL A 408 -12.05 -13.65 51.97
C VAL A 408 -12.77 -14.86 52.55
N TYR A 409 -13.04 -15.90 51.75
CA TYR A 409 -13.96 -16.99 52.13
C TYR A 409 -13.23 -18.31 52.42
N ASN A 410 -12.21 -18.66 51.65
CA ASN A 410 -11.43 -19.90 51.80
C ASN A 410 -9.96 -19.68 52.20
N GLY A 411 -9.50 -18.42 52.27
CA GLY A 411 -8.19 -18.01 52.78
C GLY A 411 -7.16 -17.65 51.70
N GLY A 412 -7.60 -17.36 50.47
CA GLY A 412 -6.71 -17.17 49.32
C GLY A 412 -6.18 -18.50 48.74
N GLY A 413 -5.27 -18.41 47.76
CA GLY A 413 -4.83 -19.54 46.95
C GLY A 413 -5.96 -20.08 46.05
N ARG A 414 -5.70 -21.19 45.35
CA ARG A 414 -6.69 -21.82 44.47
C ARG A 414 -8.00 -22.26 45.16
N ALA A 415 -7.99 -22.40 46.49
CA ALA A 415 -9.19 -22.66 47.27
C ALA A 415 -10.18 -21.48 47.29
N GLU A 416 -9.71 -20.24 47.10
CA GLU A 416 -10.54 -19.05 46.92
C GLU A 416 -11.21 -19.00 45.52
N GLY A 417 -10.78 -19.88 44.61
CA GLY A 417 -11.10 -19.79 43.19
C GLY A 417 -10.16 -18.84 42.44
N PRO A 418 -10.18 -18.86 41.10
CA PRO A 418 -9.37 -17.97 40.28
C PRO A 418 -9.75 -16.50 40.44
N TYR A 419 -8.75 -15.64 40.33
CA TYR A 419 -8.92 -14.20 40.16
C TYR A 419 -9.26 -13.85 38.71
N ALA A 420 -8.67 -14.57 37.74
CA ALA A 420 -9.04 -14.49 36.32
C ALA A 420 -9.23 -15.89 35.73
N ALA A 421 -10.25 -16.03 34.88
CA ALA A 421 -10.72 -17.30 34.31
C ALA A 421 -11.14 -17.15 32.83
N ILE A 422 -11.29 -18.29 32.16
CA ILE A 422 -11.77 -18.40 30.77
C ILE A 422 -12.83 -19.50 30.66
N ALA A 423 -13.71 -19.41 29.66
CA ALA A 423 -14.73 -20.42 29.39
C ALA A 423 -15.05 -20.61 27.89
N LYS A 424 -15.66 -21.76 27.56
CA LYS A 424 -16.24 -22.09 26.24
C LYS A 424 -17.77 -22.16 26.29
N LEU A 425 -18.41 -21.76 25.19
CA LEU A 425 -19.85 -21.87 24.99
C LEU A 425 -20.16 -22.03 23.49
N GLY A 426 -20.32 -23.27 23.03
CA GLY A 426 -20.41 -23.54 21.59
C GLY A 426 -19.08 -23.27 20.91
N LEU A 427 -19.10 -22.61 19.74
CA LEU A 427 -17.87 -22.28 19.02
C LEU A 427 -17.09 -21.13 19.68
N GLY A 428 -17.80 -20.15 20.25
CA GLY A 428 -17.18 -19.00 20.92
C GLY A 428 -16.66 -19.29 22.32
N LYS A 429 -16.33 -18.21 23.02
CA LYS A 429 -15.64 -18.23 24.32
C LYS A 429 -15.92 -16.98 25.16
N ALA A 430 -15.50 -17.01 26.42
CA ALA A 430 -15.46 -15.84 27.26
C ALA A 430 -14.22 -15.82 28.17
N ALA A 431 -13.86 -14.64 28.65
CA ALA A 431 -12.87 -14.43 29.71
C ALA A 431 -13.48 -13.57 30.83
N PHE A 432 -12.90 -13.68 32.02
CA PHE A 432 -13.42 -13.11 33.26
C PHE A 432 -12.26 -12.64 34.13
N ILE A 433 -12.37 -11.45 34.71
CA ILE A 433 -11.44 -10.92 35.71
C ILE A 433 -12.25 -10.23 36.83
N GLY A 434 -11.89 -10.48 38.09
CA GLY A 434 -12.68 -10.09 39.27
C GLY A 434 -12.59 -8.63 39.70
N ASP A 435 -11.85 -7.80 38.97
CA ASP A 435 -11.44 -6.44 39.36
C ASP A 435 -11.25 -5.56 38.11
N SER A 436 -11.61 -4.28 38.21
CA SER A 436 -11.47 -3.28 37.16
C SER A 436 -10.21 -2.42 37.30
N SER A 437 -9.59 -2.36 38.49
CA SER A 437 -8.43 -1.50 38.74
C SER A 437 -7.17 -1.86 37.93
N PRO A 438 -6.86 -3.12 37.58
CA PRO A 438 -5.76 -3.42 36.65
C PRO A 438 -5.99 -2.93 35.21
N VAL A 439 -7.19 -2.41 34.90
CA VAL A 439 -7.59 -1.95 33.57
C VAL A 439 -7.68 -0.42 33.49
N GLU A 440 -7.75 0.28 34.62
CA GLU A 440 -7.97 1.72 34.64
C GLU A 440 -6.71 2.55 34.32
N ASP A 441 -6.95 3.73 33.74
CA ASP A 441 -5.97 4.81 33.56
C ASP A 441 -6.45 6.14 34.17
N ALA A 442 -5.53 7.09 34.30
CA ALA A 442 -5.74 8.36 34.97
C ALA A 442 -6.46 9.45 34.12
N THR A 443 -7.22 9.10 33.08
CA THR A 443 -7.83 10.05 32.12
C THR A 443 -9.38 10.16 32.14
N PRO A 444 -10.04 10.32 33.31
CA PRO A 444 -11.50 10.35 33.36
C PRO A 444 -12.09 11.53 32.57
N LYS A 445 -13.02 11.21 31.66
CA LYS A 445 -13.71 12.05 30.69
C LYS A 445 -14.98 12.70 31.26
N TYR A 446 -15.75 11.99 32.09
CA TYR A 446 -17.03 12.47 32.61
C TYR A 446 -17.01 12.79 34.12
N VAL A 447 -17.90 13.69 34.57
CA VAL A 447 -18.11 13.96 36.01
C VAL A 447 -19.14 13.02 36.65
N ARG A 448 -19.17 12.96 37.98
CA ARG A 448 -20.10 12.09 38.74
C ARG A 448 -21.56 12.50 38.52
N GLU A 449 -22.40 11.57 38.08
CA GLU A 449 -23.84 11.81 37.77
C GLU A 449 -24.61 12.52 38.90
N GLU A 450 -24.40 12.13 40.16
CA GLU A 450 -25.20 12.60 41.28
C GLU A 450 -24.84 14.01 41.78
N ASN A 451 -23.59 14.47 41.55
CA ASN A 451 -23.05 15.67 42.21
C ASN A 451 -22.11 16.54 41.36
N GLY A 452 -21.69 16.10 40.17
CA GLY A 452 -20.88 16.89 39.23
C GLY A 452 -19.40 17.05 39.65
N ALA A 453 -18.93 16.35 40.67
CA ALA A 453 -17.51 16.32 41.00
C ALA A 453 -16.70 15.63 39.91
N LYS A 454 -15.44 16.03 39.73
CA LYS A 454 -14.50 15.30 38.88
C LYS A 454 -14.22 13.93 39.48
N LYS A 455 -13.99 12.94 38.61
CA LYS A 455 -13.56 11.60 39.02
C LYS A 455 -12.05 11.59 39.27
N THR A 456 -11.56 10.51 39.84
CA THR A 456 -10.13 10.26 40.04
C THR A 456 -9.98 8.75 39.98
N THR A 457 -9.34 8.31 38.91
CA THR A 457 -9.00 6.92 38.59
C THR A 457 -7.49 6.75 38.72
N TYR A 458 -7.05 5.51 38.80
CA TYR A 458 -5.65 5.12 38.96
C TYR A 458 -5.02 4.71 37.62
N ASP A 459 -3.75 4.33 37.59
CA ASP A 459 -3.03 3.91 36.37
C ASP A 459 -2.57 2.45 36.49
N GLY A 460 -3.56 1.57 36.66
CA GLY A 460 -3.35 0.13 36.87
C GLY A 460 -3.01 -0.63 35.59
N PHE A 461 -3.41 -0.13 34.41
CA PHE A 461 -3.03 -0.78 33.14
C PHE A 461 -1.50 -0.88 32.94
N LYS A 462 -0.73 -0.01 33.62
CA LYS A 462 0.74 0.02 33.60
C LYS A 462 1.38 -0.62 34.83
N GLU A 463 0.60 -1.24 35.71
CA GLU A 463 1.13 -2.02 36.83
C GLU A 463 1.50 -3.44 36.40
N VAL A 464 2.45 -4.02 37.16
CA VAL A 464 3.05 -5.35 36.99
C VAL A 464 3.13 -5.84 35.54
N ASP A 465 2.28 -6.78 35.14
CA ASP A 465 2.13 -7.29 33.78
C ASP A 465 0.67 -7.12 33.29
N ASP A 466 -0.09 -6.18 33.86
CA ASP A 466 -1.55 -6.10 33.74
C ASP A 466 -1.99 -5.83 32.30
N GLY A 467 -1.49 -4.76 31.69
CA GLY A 467 -1.77 -4.47 30.29
C GLY A 467 -1.29 -5.57 29.31
N LEU A 468 -0.27 -6.33 29.68
CA LEU A 468 0.18 -7.50 28.91
C LEU A 468 -0.84 -8.64 28.99
N PHE A 469 -1.31 -8.97 30.20
CA PHE A 469 -2.33 -10.00 30.44
C PHE A 469 -3.67 -9.66 29.78
N LEU A 470 -4.10 -8.40 29.86
CA LEU A 470 -5.37 -7.92 29.29
C LEU A 470 -5.36 -7.96 27.76
N VAL A 471 -4.29 -7.47 27.12
CA VAL A 471 -4.14 -7.52 25.65
C VAL A 471 -3.99 -8.97 25.15
N GLN A 472 -3.26 -9.84 25.87
CA GLN A 472 -3.18 -11.26 25.51
C GLN A 472 -4.53 -11.98 25.68
N THR A 473 -5.32 -11.64 26.69
CA THR A 473 -6.67 -12.18 26.88
C THR A 473 -7.56 -11.85 25.66
N VAL A 474 -7.55 -10.60 25.18
CA VAL A 474 -8.33 -10.21 23.99
C VAL A 474 -7.78 -10.84 22.69
N LYS A 475 -6.46 -10.99 22.55
CA LYS A 475 -5.85 -11.76 21.44
C LYS A 475 -6.32 -13.21 21.40
N TRP A 476 -6.40 -13.87 22.55
CA TRP A 476 -6.99 -15.21 22.61
C TRP A 476 -8.47 -15.19 22.26
N LEU A 477 -9.27 -14.28 22.84
CA LEU A 477 -10.71 -14.19 22.57
C LEU A 477 -11.02 -14.00 21.07
N ALA A 478 -10.25 -13.17 20.37
CA ALA A 478 -10.47 -12.84 18.97
C ALA A 478 -10.13 -13.96 17.96
N HIS A 479 -9.44 -15.03 18.37
CA HIS A 479 -9.03 -16.12 17.47
C HIS A 479 -9.92 -17.35 17.59
N ASP A 480 -10.55 -17.76 16.50
CA ASP A 480 -11.49 -18.87 16.45
C ASP A 480 -10.86 -20.24 16.79
N GLU A 481 -11.66 -21.16 17.32
CA GLU A 481 -11.25 -22.51 17.76
C GLU A 481 -12.28 -23.55 17.31
N SER A 482 -11.83 -24.75 16.93
CA SER A 482 -12.72 -25.83 16.47
C SER A 482 -13.34 -26.67 17.58
N TYR A 483 -12.87 -26.54 18.82
CA TYR A 483 -13.42 -27.24 19.99
C TYR A 483 -14.52 -26.42 20.68
N THR A 484 -15.41 -27.12 21.38
CA THR A 484 -16.59 -26.57 22.05
C THR A 484 -16.60 -26.77 23.57
N SER A 485 -15.75 -27.67 24.07
CA SER A 485 -15.50 -27.92 25.48
C SER A 485 -14.00 -27.93 25.77
N LEU A 486 -13.58 -27.43 26.94
CA LEU A 486 -12.19 -27.53 27.41
C LEU A 486 -11.74 -28.99 27.54
N SER A 487 -12.68 -29.92 27.78
CA SER A 487 -12.40 -31.36 27.85
C SER A 487 -11.99 -31.98 26.50
N GLU A 488 -12.14 -31.27 25.39
CA GLU A 488 -11.77 -31.71 24.04
C GLU A 488 -10.33 -31.32 23.68
N VAL A 489 -9.68 -30.46 24.49
CA VAL A 489 -8.33 -29.94 24.23
C VAL A 489 -7.26 -30.96 24.69
N PRO A 490 -6.44 -31.52 23.78
CA PRO A 490 -5.45 -32.53 24.15
C PRO A 490 -4.41 -32.00 25.14
N GLY A 491 -4.19 -32.71 26.24
CA GLY A 491 -3.20 -32.35 27.25
C GLY A 491 -3.57 -31.17 28.16
N LEU A 492 -4.79 -30.62 28.08
CA LEU A 492 -5.25 -29.59 29.00
C LEU A 492 -5.66 -30.21 30.34
N GLN A 493 -5.07 -29.70 31.43
CA GLN A 493 -5.51 -30.01 32.79
C GLN A 493 -6.75 -29.19 33.12
N LEU A 494 -7.91 -29.85 33.18
CA LEU A 494 -9.15 -29.23 33.64
C LEU A 494 -9.04 -28.81 35.10
N ASP A 495 -9.88 -27.85 35.49
CA ASP A 495 -9.93 -27.34 36.86
C ASP A 495 -10.66 -28.29 37.82
N THR A 496 -10.62 -27.98 39.11
CA THR A 496 -11.54 -28.55 40.10
C THR A 496 -12.68 -27.58 40.40
N PRO A 497 -13.94 -28.03 40.56
CA PRO A 497 -15.03 -27.14 40.95
C PRO A 497 -14.71 -26.43 42.27
N THR A 498 -14.91 -25.12 42.32
CA THR A 498 -14.63 -24.30 43.50
C THR A 498 -15.55 -24.69 44.65
N VAL A 499 -14.99 -24.85 45.86
CA VAL A 499 -15.77 -25.22 47.05
C VAL A 499 -16.49 -23.97 47.58
N LEU A 500 -17.82 -23.97 47.45
CA LEU A 500 -18.69 -22.86 47.82
C LEU A 500 -19.45 -23.07 49.12
N GLY A 501 -19.71 -21.98 49.83
CA GLY A 501 -20.60 -21.93 50.98
C GLY A 501 -22.06 -22.23 50.63
N ALA A 502 -22.86 -22.62 51.63
CA ALA A 502 -24.31 -22.83 51.46
C ALA A 502 -25.07 -21.51 51.21
N ASP A 503 -24.46 -20.41 51.63
CA ASP A 503 -24.83 -19.00 51.49
C ASP A 503 -24.30 -18.35 50.19
N GLU A 504 -23.41 -19.02 49.45
CA GLU A 504 -23.01 -18.66 48.08
C GLU A 504 -23.95 -19.26 47.01
N GLN A 505 -24.97 -20.03 47.42
CA GLN A 505 -26.00 -20.58 46.52
C GLN A 505 -27.07 -19.50 46.23
N PRO A 506 -27.41 -19.20 44.96
CA PRO A 506 -28.18 -18.01 44.58
C PRO A 506 -29.42 -17.73 45.45
N ALA A 507 -30.31 -18.73 45.58
CA ALA A 507 -31.55 -18.63 46.34
C ALA A 507 -31.38 -18.61 47.88
N ASN A 508 -30.21 -18.98 48.39
CA ASN A 508 -29.88 -18.97 49.83
C ASN A 508 -29.06 -17.73 50.25
N THR A 509 -28.57 -16.95 49.30
CA THR A 509 -27.78 -15.74 49.57
C THR A 509 -28.53 -14.78 50.50
N THR A 510 -27.78 -14.01 51.30
CA THR A 510 -28.34 -12.91 52.10
C THR A 510 -27.52 -11.64 51.96
N GLU A 511 -28.23 -10.52 51.99
CA GLU A 511 -27.75 -9.14 52.04
C GLU A 511 -27.10 -8.88 53.42
N PRO A 512 -25.76 -8.70 53.53
CA PRO A 512 -25.06 -8.70 54.81
C PRO A 512 -25.14 -7.37 55.58
N LYS A 513 -25.36 -6.25 54.88
CA LYS A 513 -25.76 -4.95 55.45
C LYS A 513 -26.76 -4.29 54.47
N PRO A 514 -27.67 -3.40 54.91
CA PRO A 514 -28.72 -2.86 54.04
C PRO A 514 -28.20 -2.00 52.89
N GLU A 515 -28.79 -2.18 51.71
CA GLU A 515 -28.40 -1.51 50.46
C GLU A 515 -29.39 -0.40 50.03
N PRO A 516 -28.95 0.68 49.33
CA PRO A 516 -27.59 0.93 48.88
C PRO A 516 -26.70 1.42 50.02
N TRP A 517 -25.41 1.07 49.94
CA TRP A 517 -24.41 1.26 50.99
C TRP A 517 -24.24 2.73 51.44
N ALA A 518 -24.59 3.68 50.56
CA ALA A 518 -24.79 5.08 50.88
C ALA A 518 -26.05 5.62 50.16
N ALA A 519 -26.75 6.56 50.78
CA ALA A 519 -27.93 7.17 50.19
C ALA A 519 -27.60 7.98 48.90
N PRO A 520 -28.47 7.95 47.88
CA PRO A 520 -28.41 8.85 46.72
C PRO A 520 -28.44 10.33 47.12
N ALA A 521 -27.72 11.18 46.38
CA ALA A 521 -27.83 12.64 46.56
C ALA A 521 -29.27 13.13 46.29
N ALA A 522 -29.68 14.19 47.00
CA ALA A 522 -31.04 14.72 46.91
C ALA A 522 -31.40 15.16 45.47
N GLY A 523 -32.37 14.46 44.88
CA GLY A 523 -32.85 14.72 43.51
C GLY A 523 -32.11 13.97 42.40
N TYR A 524 -31.11 13.14 42.71
CA TYR A 524 -30.53 12.18 41.76
C TYR A 524 -31.37 10.89 41.69
N LYS A 525 -31.51 10.34 40.49
CA LYS A 525 -32.16 9.06 40.20
C LYS A 525 -31.34 8.33 39.15
N TRP A 526 -30.68 7.24 39.51
CA TRP A 526 -29.84 6.44 38.60
C TRP A 526 -30.56 6.00 37.31
N TYR A 527 -31.88 5.79 37.38
CA TYR A 527 -32.74 5.38 36.26
C TYR A 527 -33.32 6.53 35.41
N ASP A 528 -32.93 7.79 35.68
CA ASP A 528 -33.44 8.98 34.98
C ASP A 528 -32.29 9.97 34.68
N PRO A 529 -31.72 9.92 33.47
CA PRO A 529 -30.61 10.79 33.04
C PRO A 529 -30.93 12.29 33.09
N THR A 530 -32.20 12.70 33.14
CA THR A 530 -32.56 14.12 33.32
C THR A 530 -32.21 14.67 34.70
N THR A 531 -31.90 13.79 35.66
CA THR A 531 -31.40 14.16 37.00
C THR A 531 -29.89 14.32 37.10
N PHE A 532 -29.15 13.83 36.09
CA PHE A 532 -27.69 13.76 36.09
C PHE A 532 -27.06 15.14 35.90
N LYS A 533 -25.96 15.43 36.61
CA LYS A 533 -25.31 16.75 36.52
C LYS A 533 -24.69 17.00 35.14
N PRO A 534 -24.64 18.27 34.68
CA PRO A 534 -23.94 18.64 33.45
C PRO A 534 -22.52 18.06 33.38
N GLY A 535 -22.21 17.40 32.26
CA GLY A 535 -20.90 16.76 32.04
C GLY A 535 -20.78 15.32 32.54
N ALA A 536 -21.82 14.77 33.18
CA ALA A 536 -21.96 13.32 33.29
C ALA A 536 -22.46 12.74 31.96
N TYR A 537 -22.09 11.49 31.64
CA TYR A 537 -22.61 10.79 30.47
C TYR A 537 -24.16 10.75 30.49
N GLY A 538 -24.79 10.89 29.33
CA GLY A 538 -26.25 10.97 29.21
C GLY A 538 -26.91 12.27 29.69
N SER A 539 -26.22 13.15 30.42
CA SER A 539 -26.78 14.45 30.82
C SER A 539 -26.89 15.39 29.62
N THR A 540 -28.08 15.97 29.42
CA THR A 540 -28.31 17.07 28.46
C THR A 540 -27.96 18.44 29.03
N GLY A 541 -27.43 18.51 30.26
CA GLY A 541 -26.99 19.75 30.89
C GLY A 541 -25.71 20.28 30.27
N ILE A 542 -25.71 21.55 29.84
CA ILE A 542 -24.54 22.23 29.28
C ILE A 542 -23.40 22.24 30.31
N VAL A 543 -22.27 21.62 29.96
CA VAL A 543 -21.05 21.60 30.79
C VAL A 543 -20.50 23.02 30.87
N VAL A 544 -20.36 23.54 32.09
CA VAL A 544 -19.69 24.84 32.30
C VAL A 544 -18.21 24.58 32.46
N ALA A 545 -17.38 25.17 31.61
CA ALA A 545 -15.94 25.07 31.76
C ALA A 545 -15.48 25.75 33.06
N ASP A 546 -14.37 25.27 33.65
CA ASP A 546 -13.73 25.99 34.75
C ASP A 546 -13.25 27.36 34.23
N PRO A 547 -13.66 28.49 34.85
CA PRO A 547 -13.35 29.81 34.33
C PRO A 547 -11.83 30.07 34.27
N VAL A 548 -11.34 30.38 33.07
CA VAL A 548 -9.90 30.56 32.79
C VAL A 548 -9.55 32.04 33.03
N TYR A 549 -8.85 32.32 34.13
CA TYR A 549 -8.47 33.69 34.50
C TYR A 549 -7.09 34.07 33.96
N ASN A 550 -7.02 35.17 33.21
CA ASN A 550 -5.76 35.68 32.64
C ASN A 550 -5.51 37.15 33.00
N PHE A 551 -4.25 37.48 33.26
CA PHE A 551 -3.78 38.87 33.39
C PHE A 551 -3.03 39.31 32.13
N VAL A 552 -3.43 40.45 31.56
CA VAL A 552 -2.69 41.18 30.51
C VAL A 552 -2.07 42.43 31.11
N HIS A 553 -0.77 42.60 30.94
CA HIS A 553 0.00 43.76 31.42
C HIS A 553 1.27 43.92 30.58
N GLN A 554 1.86 45.13 30.60
CA GLN A 554 3.19 45.37 30.02
C GLN A 554 4.29 44.51 30.69
N SER A 555 5.37 44.25 29.95
CA SER A 555 6.39 43.26 30.32
C SER A 555 7.12 43.55 31.64
N GLN A 556 7.33 44.84 31.95
CA GLN A 556 7.82 45.34 33.23
C GLN A 556 6.86 46.40 33.75
N LEU A 557 6.47 46.31 35.02
CA LEU A 557 5.50 47.22 35.64
C LEU A 557 6.17 48.54 36.06
N PRO A 558 5.62 49.71 35.70
CA PRO A 558 6.15 51.01 36.07
C PRO A 558 6.27 51.24 37.58
N SER A 559 7.48 51.59 38.05
CA SER A 559 7.75 51.93 39.46
C SER A 559 7.24 53.31 39.90
N SER A 560 6.82 54.14 38.94
CA SER A 560 6.78 55.60 39.08
C SER A 560 5.53 56.28 38.49
N GLU A 561 4.80 55.57 37.62
CA GLU A 561 3.68 56.10 36.83
C GLU A 561 2.36 55.38 37.17
N GLU A 562 1.23 55.91 36.70
CA GLU A 562 -0.04 55.17 36.68
C GLU A 562 -0.10 54.29 35.43
N PHE A 563 -0.50 53.03 35.56
CA PHE A 563 -0.61 52.08 34.44
C PHE A 563 -1.90 51.25 34.55
N GLN A 564 -2.20 50.45 33.51
CA GLN A 564 -3.36 49.56 33.49
C GLN A 564 -2.91 48.10 33.54
N ILE A 565 -3.75 47.23 34.13
CA ILE A 565 -3.71 45.78 33.93
C ILE A 565 -5.12 45.28 33.59
N ARG A 566 -5.27 44.40 32.61
CA ARG A 566 -6.54 43.70 32.36
C ARG A 566 -6.57 42.43 33.19
N LEU A 567 -7.67 42.21 33.91
CA LEU A 567 -8.10 40.86 34.24
C LEU A 567 -9.13 40.45 33.19
N ALA A 568 -8.87 39.35 32.50
CA ALA A 568 -9.83 38.64 31.66
C ALA A 568 -10.23 37.32 32.34
N VAL A 569 -11.45 36.87 32.08
CA VAL A 569 -11.94 35.54 32.42
C VAL A 569 -12.74 34.99 31.24
N ASP A 570 -12.37 33.78 30.81
CA ASP A 570 -12.95 33.05 29.68
C ASP A 570 -13.64 31.76 30.17
N GLY A 571 -14.51 31.16 29.36
CA GLY A 571 -15.17 29.87 29.66
C GLY A 571 -16.39 29.94 30.59
N LEU A 572 -16.92 31.14 30.87
CA LEU A 572 -18.19 31.30 31.60
C LEU A 572 -19.40 31.00 30.69
N ASN A 573 -20.57 30.73 31.25
CA ASN A 573 -21.81 30.80 30.47
C ASN A 573 -22.14 32.26 30.10
N PRO A 574 -22.82 32.52 28.96
CA PRO A 574 -23.34 33.85 28.64
C PRO A 574 -24.15 34.49 29.77
N GLY A 575 -23.75 35.69 30.21
CA GLY A 575 -24.38 36.40 31.33
C GLY A 575 -24.06 35.87 32.74
N GLN A 576 -23.31 34.78 32.88
CA GLN A 576 -22.82 34.31 34.19
C GLN A 576 -21.92 35.35 34.83
N SER A 577 -22.00 35.49 36.15
CA SER A 577 -21.17 36.42 36.91
C SER A 577 -20.28 35.72 37.92
N VAL A 578 -18.99 36.07 37.93
CA VAL A 578 -18.03 35.68 38.97
C VAL A 578 -17.81 36.87 39.91
N SER A 579 -17.80 36.61 41.22
CA SER A 579 -17.91 37.66 42.26
C SER A 579 -16.90 37.47 43.39
N ALA A 580 -16.79 38.48 44.26
CA ALA A 580 -15.79 38.58 45.34
C ALA A 580 -14.33 38.50 44.83
N LEU A 581 -14.09 38.98 43.61
CA LEU A 581 -12.77 39.03 42.97
C LEU A 581 -11.93 40.17 43.55
N LYS A 582 -10.65 39.89 43.81
CA LYS A 582 -9.66 40.83 44.34
C LYS A 582 -8.31 40.66 43.67
N VAL A 583 -7.73 41.74 43.17
CA VAL A 583 -6.40 41.75 42.55
C VAL A 583 -5.40 42.44 43.47
N GLY A 584 -4.16 41.94 43.55
CA GLY A 584 -3.11 42.53 44.38
C GLY A 584 -1.71 42.30 43.82
N ILE A 585 -0.78 43.22 44.10
CA ILE A 585 0.64 43.09 43.73
C ILE A 585 1.48 43.18 45.00
N TYR A 586 2.37 42.20 45.19
CA TYR A 586 3.12 42.04 46.44
C TYR A 586 4.56 41.52 46.25
N LEU A 587 5.43 41.88 47.19
CA LEU A 587 6.83 41.43 47.25
C LEU A 587 6.97 40.05 47.91
N SER A 588 8.16 39.45 47.80
CA SER A 588 8.51 38.31 48.67
C SER A 588 8.25 38.66 50.15
N GLY A 589 7.67 37.72 50.90
CA GLY A 589 7.14 37.96 52.26
C GLY A 589 5.68 38.46 52.32
N GLY A 590 5.02 38.71 51.18
CA GLY A 590 3.56 38.96 51.13
C GLY A 590 3.12 40.43 51.21
N THR A 591 4.06 41.36 51.42
CA THR A 591 3.78 42.79 51.56
C THR A 591 3.16 43.38 50.29
N GLN A 592 1.92 43.87 50.38
CA GLN A 592 1.22 44.52 49.27
C GLN A 592 1.85 45.88 48.95
N ILE A 593 1.99 46.18 47.66
CA ILE A 593 2.64 47.39 47.13
C ILE A 593 1.83 48.12 46.05
N ALA A 594 0.78 47.51 45.48
CA ALA A 594 -0.16 48.21 44.59
C ALA A 594 -1.29 48.90 45.37
N ARG A 595 -1.86 49.94 44.75
CA ARG A 595 -3.20 50.48 45.00
C ARG A 595 -3.94 50.64 43.69
N PHE A 596 -5.27 50.68 43.76
CA PHE A 596 -6.15 50.62 42.59
C PHE A 596 -7.08 51.84 42.54
N LYS A 597 -7.32 52.37 41.35
CA LYS A 597 -8.22 53.51 41.12
C LYS A 597 -9.64 52.99 40.89
N ASN A 598 -10.64 53.59 41.55
CA ASN A 598 -12.05 53.25 41.33
C ASN A 598 -12.66 54.12 40.20
N SER A 599 -13.91 53.83 39.83
CA SER A 599 -14.66 54.58 38.81
C SER A 599 -14.95 56.03 39.15
N SER A 600 -14.80 56.45 40.41
CA SER A 600 -14.86 57.86 40.84
C SER A 600 -13.48 58.54 40.90
N GLY A 601 -12.44 57.92 40.32
CA GLY A 601 -11.07 58.44 40.27
C GLY A 601 -10.31 58.40 41.61
N SER A 602 -10.91 57.83 42.66
CA SER A 602 -10.35 57.72 44.01
C SER A 602 -9.47 56.48 44.14
N TRP A 603 -8.40 56.58 44.93
CA TRP A 603 -7.46 55.48 45.18
C TRP A 603 -7.85 54.63 46.39
N SER A 604 -7.62 53.32 46.30
CA SER A 604 -7.61 52.43 47.46
C SER A 604 -6.38 52.66 48.35
N ASP A 605 -6.39 52.05 49.53
CA ASP A 605 -5.17 51.76 50.27
C ASP A 605 -4.20 50.87 49.46
N TYR A 606 -2.95 50.81 49.89
CA TYR A 606 -1.93 49.93 49.33
C TYR A 606 -2.11 48.47 49.80
N ASN A 607 -3.08 47.79 49.21
CA ASN A 607 -3.52 46.44 49.55
C ASN A 607 -4.03 45.72 48.27
N TYR A 608 -4.74 44.60 48.41
CA TYR A 608 -5.63 44.13 47.34
C TYR A 608 -6.66 45.21 46.98
N SER A 609 -7.17 45.16 45.75
CA SER A 609 -8.30 45.95 45.28
C SER A 609 -9.53 45.78 46.20
N PRO A 610 -10.49 46.73 46.16
CA PRO A 610 -11.86 46.45 46.56
C PRO A 610 -12.40 45.19 45.86
N GLU A 611 -13.40 44.54 46.46
CA GLU A 611 -14.08 43.41 45.81
C GLU A 611 -14.89 43.89 44.61
N PHE A 612 -14.78 43.14 43.50
CA PHE A 612 -15.57 43.36 42.29
C PHE A 612 -16.13 42.05 41.75
N SER A 613 -16.96 42.17 40.72
CA SER A 613 -17.52 41.06 39.95
C SER A 613 -17.31 41.31 38.47
N LEU A 614 -17.22 40.24 37.68
CA LEU A 614 -17.24 40.27 36.21
C LEU A 614 -18.46 39.49 35.71
N THR A 615 -19.08 39.96 34.64
CA THR A 615 -20.26 39.33 34.01
C THR A 615 -19.94 39.04 32.55
N ALA A 616 -20.16 37.80 32.14
CA ALA A 616 -19.83 37.32 30.80
C ALA A 616 -20.70 37.95 29.70
N ASN A 617 -20.06 38.25 28.57
CA ASN A 617 -20.71 38.55 27.31
C ASN A 617 -21.28 37.27 26.66
N ALA A 618 -21.73 37.36 25.40
CA ALA A 618 -22.27 36.21 24.66
C ALA A 618 -21.24 35.11 24.31
N LEU A 619 -19.94 35.36 24.47
CA LEU A 619 -18.84 34.41 24.25
C LEU A 619 -18.39 33.68 25.53
N GLY A 620 -18.99 33.97 26.68
CA GLY A 620 -18.49 33.46 27.95
C GLY A 620 -17.25 34.22 28.47
N HIS A 621 -16.94 35.37 27.88
CA HIS A 621 -15.80 36.20 28.23
C HIS A 621 -16.23 37.42 29.03
N ALA A 622 -15.44 37.78 30.04
CA ALA A 622 -15.56 39.07 30.73
C ALA A 622 -14.17 39.65 31.04
N SER A 623 -14.05 40.98 30.99
CA SER A 623 -12.82 41.67 31.32
C SER A 623 -13.03 42.93 32.16
N ILE A 624 -11.97 43.37 32.82
CA ILE A 624 -11.87 44.70 33.44
C ILE A 624 -10.44 45.23 33.35
N ASP A 625 -10.31 46.48 32.92
CA ASP A 625 -9.05 47.23 33.03
C ASP A 625 -8.99 47.92 34.39
N LEU A 626 -8.01 47.53 35.20
CA LEU A 626 -7.75 48.09 36.52
C LEU A 626 -6.59 49.08 36.43
N THR A 627 -6.85 50.33 36.82
CA THR A 627 -5.80 51.36 36.92
C THR A 627 -5.02 51.19 38.21
N VAL A 628 -3.71 50.99 38.09
CA VAL A 628 -2.79 50.62 39.17
C VAL A 628 -1.77 51.74 39.39
N GLN A 629 -1.37 51.90 40.65
CA GLN A 629 -0.15 52.61 41.01
C GLN A 629 0.59 51.84 42.10
N LEU A 630 1.91 51.70 41.96
CA LEU A 630 2.76 51.07 42.98
C LEU A 630 3.23 52.10 44.03
N LYS A 631 3.65 51.62 45.20
CA LYS A 631 4.40 52.46 46.16
C LYS A 631 5.64 53.04 45.44
N PRO A 632 6.01 54.31 45.69
CA PRO A 632 7.25 54.85 45.13
C PRO A 632 8.48 54.01 45.50
N GLY A 633 9.45 53.96 44.58
CA GLY A 633 10.76 53.34 44.83
C GLY A 633 10.80 51.81 44.86
N GLN A 634 9.73 51.11 44.44
CA GLN A 634 9.80 49.64 44.26
C GLN A 634 10.56 49.29 42.98
N SER A 635 11.30 48.18 42.99
CA SER A 635 11.96 47.61 41.81
C SER A 635 12.26 46.12 42.02
N GLY A 636 12.50 45.38 40.94
CA GLY A 636 12.81 43.95 40.99
C GLY A 636 11.55 43.06 41.00
N ALA A 637 11.70 41.84 41.52
CA ALA A 637 10.67 40.80 41.42
C ALA A 637 9.51 41.00 42.40
N ALA A 638 8.29 40.85 41.89
CA ALA A 638 7.03 40.87 42.63
C ALA A 638 6.06 39.80 42.08
N ASN A 639 4.88 39.70 42.69
CA ASN A 639 3.82 38.77 42.28
C ASN A 639 2.51 39.54 42.08
N LEU A 640 1.85 39.32 40.95
CA LEU A 640 0.49 39.76 40.65
C LEU A 640 -0.46 38.59 40.92
N ARG A 641 -1.51 38.78 41.73
CA ARG A 641 -2.42 37.71 42.17
C ARG A 641 -3.88 38.10 42.06
N LEU A 642 -4.70 37.13 41.65
CA LEU A 642 -6.14 37.12 41.79
C LEU A 642 -6.56 36.26 43.00
N LYS A 643 -7.55 36.73 43.74
CA LYS A 643 -8.32 35.96 44.71
C LYS A 643 -9.81 35.98 44.39
N GLN A 644 -10.51 34.93 44.78
CA GLN A 644 -11.97 34.86 44.83
C GLN A 644 -12.37 34.52 46.27
N GLY A 645 -13.06 35.43 46.95
CA GLY A 645 -13.34 35.31 48.38
C GLY A 645 -12.03 35.24 49.20
N SER A 646 -11.73 34.09 49.79
CA SER A 646 -10.47 33.81 50.51
C SER A 646 -9.41 33.10 49.65
N ALA A 647 -9.83 32.31 48.65
CA ALA A 647 -9.00 31.43 47.83
C ALA A 647 -8.06 32.22 46.91
N ASN A 648 -6.89 31.65 46.61
CA ASN A 648 -6.01 32.14 45.55
C ASN A 648 -6.43 31.47 44.24
N VAL A 649 -6.64 32.25 43.19
CA VAL A 649 -7.11 31.72 41.88
C VAL A 649 -5.94 31.59 40.91
N ILE A 650 -5.20 32.69 40.68
CA ILE A 650 -3.98 32.70 39.87
C ILE A 650 -2.95 33.64 40.52
N THR A 651 -1.67 33.29 40.42
CA THR A 651 -0.53 34.14 40.79
C THR A 651 0.50 34.10 39.66
N LYS A 652 0.83 35.26 39.09
CA LYS A 652 1.92 35.40 38.10
C LYS A 652 3.10 36.16 38.72
N SER A 653 4.32 35.70 38.48
CA SER A 653 5.54 36.47 38.76
C SER A 653 5.64 37.65 37.79
N VAL A 654 6.02 38.83 38.30
CA VAL A 654 6.16 40.07 37.53
C VAL A 654 7.43 40.83 37.95
N THR A 655 7.97 41.68 37.08
CA THR A 655 9.13 42.53 37.39
C THR A 655 8.72 44.01 37.39
N ILE A 656 9.23 44.77 38.35
CA ILE A 656 9.00 46.21 38.50
C ILE A 656 10.26 46.96 38.10
N ALA A 657 10.11 47.99 37.25
CA ALA A 657 11.22 48.79 36.74
C ALA A 657 10.81 50.25 36.51
N ASN A 658 11.81 51.14 36.38
CA ASN A 658 11.59 52.53 35.98
C ASN A 658 11.43 52.62 34.45
N VAL A 659 10.28 52.14 33.99
CA VAL A 659 9.79 52.22 32.61
C VAL A 659 8.49 53.02 32.57
N SER A 660 8.16 53.64 31.44
CA SER A 660 6.90 54.35 31.29
C SER A 660 5.71 53.40 31.09
N ALA A 661 4.52 53.91 31.33
CA ALA A 661 3.27 53.18 31.14
C ALA A 661 2.95 52.98 29.64
N GLU A 662 2.67 51.73 29.27
CA GLU A 662 2.24 51.35 27.92
C GLU A 662 0.71 51.15 27.88
N PRO A 663 0.01 51.50 26.79
CA PRO A 663 -1.40 51.17 26.62
C PRO A 663 -1.57 49.65 26.47
N LEU A 664 -2.60 49.08 27.10
CA LEU A 664 -2.93 47.67 26.91
C LEU A 664 -3.42 47.41 25.47
N PRO A 665 -3.20 46.20 24.93
CA PRO A 665 -3.86 45.75 23.71
C PRO A 665 -5.38 45.90 23.78
N GLY A 666 -6.02 46.05 22.62
CA GLY A 666 -7.47 45.95 22.51
C GLY A 666 -7.98 44.62 23.05
N ASP A 667 -9.19 44.62 23.60
CA ASP A 667 -9.83 43.39 24.03
C ASP A 667 -10.39 42.64 22.82
N THR A 668 -10.15 41.33 22.72
CA THR A 668 -10.80 40.49 21.69
C THR A 668 -12.19 40.04 22.13
N GLY A 669 -12.57 40.27 23.40
CA GLY A 669 -13.89 39.95 23.91
C GLY A 669 -14.21 38.45 23.92
N GLY A 670 -13.18 37.60 23.92
CA GLY A 670 -13.31 36.14 23.92
C GLY A 670 -13.12 35.45 22.58
N VAL A 671 -13.01 36.17 21.44
CA VAL A 671 -12.65 35.50 20.18
C VAL A 671 -11.15 35.19 20.10
N PRO A 672 -10.76 34.05 19.49
CA PRO A 672 -9.37 33.73 19.18
C PRO A 672 -8.64 34.77 18.31
N GLN A 673 -7.33 34.57 18.17
CA GLN A 673 -6.56 35.22 17.11
C GLN A 673 -6.87 34.56 15.76
N LEU A 674 -6.72 35.34 14.68
CA LEU A 674 -6.87 34.87 13.31
C LEU A 674 -5.87 33.74 13.01
N THR A 675 -6.36 32.62 12.51
CA THR A 675 -5.57 31.47 12.05
C THR A 675 -5.99 31.08 10.62
N SER A 676 -5.18 30.25 9.95
CA SER A 676 -5.50 29.74 8.61
C SER A 676 -6.61 28.68 8.67
N ILE A 677 -7.33 28.48 7.57
CA ILE A 677 -8.40 27.47 7.51
C ILE A 677 -7.83 26.06 7.71
N ALA A 678 -6.62 25.76 7.20
CA ALA A 678 -5.95 24.48 7.48
C ALA A 678 -5.70 24.24 8.97
N ASN A 679 -5.26 25.26 9.72
CA ASN A 679 -5.05 25.16 11.16
C ASN A 679 -6.37 25.05 11.92
N ALA A 680 -7.40 25.81 11.50
CA ALA A 680 -8.73 25.76 12.11
C ALA A 680 -9.39 24.38 11.95
N ARG A 681 -9.21 23.71 10.81
CA ARG A 681 -9.67 22.33 10.57
C ARG A 681 -9.05 21.32 11.54
N GLN A 682 -7.82 21.56 12.02
CA GLN A 682 -7.13 20.71 13.00
C GLN A 682 -7.48 21.03 14.46
N ALA A 683 -8.34 22.01 14.75
CA ALA A 683 -8.82 22.24 16.10
C ALA A 683 -9.70 21.07 16.60
N ALA A 684 -9.73 20.85 17.92
CA ALA A 684 -10.67 19.91 18.53
C ALA A 684 -12.12 20.38 18.31
N ASP A 685 -13.06 19.44 18.17
CA ASP A 685 -14.48 19.80 18.03
C ASP A 685 -15.00 20.53 19.28
N GLY A 686 -15.90 21.49 19.08
CA GLY A 686 -16.34 22.43 20.11
C GLY A 686 -15.40 23.63 20.32
N THR A 687 -14.22 23.66 19.69
CA THR A 687 -13.31 24.81 19.79
C THR A 687 -13.80 25.99 18.95
N VAL A 688 -13.97 27.16 19.56
CA VAL A 688 -14.14 28.42 18.80
C VAL A 688 -12.83 28.76 18.08
N VAL A 689 -12.91 29.02 16.78
CA VAL A 689 -11.78 29.40 15.91
C VAL A 689 -12.11 30.69 15.17
N THR A 690 -11.08 31.47 14.82
CA THR A 690 -11.21 32.69 14.01
C THR A 690 -10.44 32.53 12.71
N VAL A 691 -11.13 32.62 11.57
CA VAL A 691 -10.59 32.46 10.22
C VAL A 691 -11.02 33.61 9.31
N GLU A 692 -10.36 33.77 8.15
CA GLU A 692 -10.77 34.68 7.09
C GLU A 692 -10.64 33.98 5.74
N GLY A 693 -11.62 34.14 4.85
CA GLY A 693 -11.62 33.48 3.54
C GLY A 693 -12.65 34.05 2.56
N VAL A 694 -12.52 33.64 1.29
CA VAL A 694 -13.44 34.00 0.21
C VAL A 694 -14.61 33.03 0.19
N VAL A 695 -15.85 33.54 0.17
CA VAL A 695 -17.07 32.72 0.03
C VAL A 695 -17.10 32.08 -1.37
N THR A 696 -16.99 30.76 -1.44
CA THR A 696 -16.86 30.02 -2.72
C THR A 696 -18.19 29.53 -3.28
N SER A 697 -19.22 29.38 -2.45
CA SER A 697 -20.57 28.93 -2.83
C SER A 697 -21.63 29.96 -2.43
N GLN A 698 -22.68 30.16 -3.24
CA GLN A 698 -23.79 31.02 -2.85
C GLN A 698 -24.43 30.55 -1.51
N PRO A 699 -24.64 31.44 -0.53
CA PRO A 699 -25.34 31.14 0.71
C PRO A 699 -26.70 30.45 0.47
N GLY A 700 -26.96 29.38 1.22
CA GLY A 700 -28.22 28.63 1.20
C GLY A 700 -28.31 27.52 0.14
N VAL A 701 -27.39 27.45 -0.83
CA VAL A 701 -27.35 26.36 -1.85
C VAL A 701 -27.22 24.98 -1.20
N PHE A 702 -26.60 24.87 -0.02
CA PHE A 702 -26.44 23.59 0.69
C PHE A 702 -27.31 23.43 1.96
N GLY A 703 -27.78 24.53 2.56
CA GLY A 703 -28.75 24.49 3.68
C GLY A 703 -28.78 25.80 4.47
N GLY A 704 -29.93 26.15 5.04
CA GLY A 704 -30.10 27.41 5.79
C GLY A 704 -29.68 28.62 4.93
N GLN A 705 -28.70 29.38 5.42
CA GLN A 705 -27.93 30.35 4.64
C GLN A 705 -26.42 29.98 4.63
N GLY A 706 -26.09 28.70 4.82
CA GLY A 706 -24.72 28.21 4.90
C GLY A 706 -23.98 28.23 3.55
N PHE A 707 -22.66 28.34 3.62
CA PHE A 707 -21.75 28.49 2.49
C PHE A 707 -20.36 27.95 2.83
N TYR A 708 -19.54 27.65 1.83
CA TYR A 708 -18.11 27.41 2.02
C TYR A 708 -17.30 28.71 1.96
N ILE A 709 -16.24 28.78 2.75
CA ILE A 709 -15.15 29.75 2.58
C ILE A 709 -13.82 29.02 2.29
N GLN A 710 -12.93 29.68 1.55
CA GLN A 710 -11.61 29.15 1.20
C GLN A 710 -10.53 30.22 1.31
N ASP A 711 -9.35 29.82 1.78
CA ASP A 711 -8.10 30.58 1.78
C ASP A 711 -7.02 29.85 0.96
N ALA A 712 -5.76 30.30 1.03
CA ALA A 712 -4.64 29.66 0.33
C ALA A 712 -4.23 28.29 0.92
N THR A 713 -4.77 27.90 2.07
CA THR A 713 -4.38 26.71 2.85
C THR A 713 -5.46 25.62 2.87
N GLY A 714 -6.74 25.99 2.80
CA GLY A 714 -7.85 25.05 2.93
C GLY A 714 -9.21 25.69 2.68
N GLY A 715 -10.26 24.86 2.75
CA GLY A 715 -11.64 25.29 2.70
C GLY A 715 -12.46 24.65 3.82
N ILE A 716 -13.52 25.33 4.25
CA ILE A 716 -14.38 24.89 5.36
C ILE A 716 -15.81 25.34 5.11
N TYR A 717 -16.78 24.50 5.47
CA TYR A 717 -18.19 24.88 5.41
C TYR A 717 -18.55 25.76 6.61
N VAL A 718 -19.50 26.68 6.43
CA VAL A 718 -20.01 27.58 7.47
C VAL A 718 -21.52 27.40 7.56
N PHE A 719 -21.98 26.77 8.63
CA PHE A 719 -23.39 26.55 8.90
C PHE A 719 -23.98 27.74 9.66
N GLN A 720 -24.79 28.55 8.96
CA GLN A 720 -25.33 29.81 9.50
C GLN A 720 -26.65 30.22 8.82
N THR A 721 -27.35 31.19 9.39
CA THR A 721 -28.73 31.58 9.00
C THR A 721 -28.92 33.07 8.69
N ALA A 722 -27.90 33.92 8.82
CA ALA A 722 -27.98 35.33 8.47
C ALA A 722 -27.93 35.56 6.94
N ALA A 723 -28.55 36.65 6.49
CA ALA A 723 -28.54 37.07 5.09
C ALA A 723 -27.66 38.31 4.87
N GLY A 724 -27.29 38.58 3.62
CA GLY A 724 -26.46 39.74 3.23
C GLY A 724 -25.08 39.39 2.68
N TYR A 725 -24.72 38.10 2.68
CA TYR A 725 -23.49 37.59 2.07
C TYR A 725 -23.75 37.04 0.66
N GLN A 726 -22.69 36.99 -0.16
CA GLN A 726 -22.71 36.41 -1.50
C GLN A 726 -21.36 35.74 -1.83
N ALA A 727 -21.34 34.88 -2.85
CA ALA A 727 -20.11 34.31 -3.38
C ALA A 727 -19.16 35.42 -3.89
N GLY A 728 -17.87 35.29 -3.56
CA GLY A 728 -16.86 36.33 -3.78
C GLY A 728 -16.72 37.36 -2.65
N ASP A 729 -17.54 37.30 -1.59
CA ASP A 729 -17.29 38.08 -0.38
C ASP A 729 -16.07 37.57 0.39
N VAL A 730 -15.29 38.46 0.99
CA VAL A 730 -14.28 38.09 1.99
C VAL A 730 -14.89 38.28 3.37
N LEU A 731 -14.95 37.19 4.14
CA LEU A 731 -15.53 37.17 5.47
C LEU A 731 -14.50 36.69 6.49
N LYS A 732 -14.36 37.45 7.56
CA LYS A 732 -13.66 37.06 8.78
C LYS A 732 -14.68 36.57 9.79
N ILE A 733 -14.55 35.32 10.23
CA ILE A 733 -15.56 34.58 10.98
C ILE A 733 -14.94 34.04 12.26
N SER A 734 -15.62 34.24 13.39
CA SER A 734 -15.32 33.58 14.67
C SER A 734 -16.50 32.68 15.04
N ALA A 735 -16.27 31.37 15.06
CA ALA A 735 -17.31 30.34 15.09
C ALA A 735 -16.79 29.03 15.70
N THR A 736 -17.68 28.15 16.12
CA THR A 736 -17.34 26.84 16.69
C THR A 736 -17.00 25.85 15.59
N LYS A 737 -15.81 25.25 15.62
CA LYS A 737 -15.45 24.13 14.74
C LYS A 737 -16.14 22.85 15.23
N THR A 738 -16.73 22.12 14.30
CA THR A 738 -17.41 20.84 14.54
C THR A 738 -17.22 19.86 13.37
N LEU A 739 -17.68 18.63 13.55
CA LEU A 739 -17.63 17.55 12.55
C LEU A 739 -19.04 16.99 12.32
N TYR A 740 -19.74 17.49 11.29
CA TYR A 740 -21.15 17.14 11.06
C TYR A 740 -21.31 16.21 9.86
N ASN A 741 -21.80 14.98 10.10
CA ASN A 741 -21.80 13.90 9.10
C ASN A 741 -20.41 13.62 8.48
N GLY A 742 -19.33 13.93 9.20
CA GLY A 742 -17.95 13.89 8.71
C GLY A 742 -17.46 15.16 7.99
N GLU A 743 -18.34 16.09 7.64
CA GLU A 743 -17.90 17.38 7.09
C GLU A 743 -17.33 18.25 8.22
N VAL A 744 -16.07 18.71 8.06
CA VAL A 744 -15.49 19.71 8.96
C VAL A 744 -16.14 21.06 8.65
N GLU A 745 -16.86 21.61 9.62
CA GLU A 745 -17.63 22.85 9.45
C GLU A 745 -17.49 23.81 10.64
N LEU A 746 -17.85 25.06 10.40
CA LEU A 746 -17.98 26.12 11.39
C LEU A 746 -19.46 26.41 11.64
N GLU A 747 -19.93 26.17 12.85
CA GLU A 747 -21.30 26.45 13.27
C GLU A 747 -21.38 27.55 14.34
N ASN A 748 -22.61 27.93 14.70
CA ASN A 748 -22.90 28.89 15.77
C ASN A 748 -22.02 30.16 15.73
N PRO A 749 -21.90 30.85 14.58
CA PRO A 749 -20.95 31.94 14.39
C PRO A 749 -21.30 33.13 15.29
N VAL A 750 -20.32 33.55 16.08
CA VAL A 750 -20.49 34.60 17.10
C VAL A 750 -20.06 35.98 16.57
N VAL A 751 -19.15 36.00 15.60
CA VAL A 751 -18.80 37.18 14.80
C VAL A 751 -18.70 36.78 13.33
N ILE A 752 -19.37 37.51 12.45
CA ILE A 752 -19.11 37.52 11.00
C ILE A 752 -18.86 38.97 10.60
N GLU A 753 -17.65 39.26 10.15
CA GLU A 753 -17.20 40.57 9.69
C GLU A 753 -16.92 40.49 8.18
N LYS A 754 -17.62 41.30 7.36
CA LYS A 754 -17.33 41.39 5.91
C LYS A 754 -16.20 42.39 5.68
N THR A 755 -15.01 41.87 5.41
CA THR A 755 -13.77 42.66 5.28
C THR A 755 -13.49 43.10 3.84
N GLY A 756 -14.10 42.45 2.83
CA GLY A 756 -13.96 42.85 1.43
C GLY A 756 -14.72 41.99 0.42
N THR A 757 -14.24 42.03 -0.83
CA THR A 757 -14.67 41.13 -1.93
C THR A 757 -13.45 40.77 -2.80
N LEU A 758 -13.44 39.56 -3.35
CA LEU A 758 -12.40 39.03 -4.24
C LEU A 758 -13.03 38.16 -5.34
N PRO A 759 -12.31 37.90 -6.45
CA PRO A 759 -12.67 36.83 -7.38
C PRO A 759 -12.76 35.47 -6.66
N LEU A 760 -13.59 34.56 -7.19
CA LEU A 760 -13.61 33.18 -6.69
C LEU A 760 -12.24 32.51 -6.90
N PRO A 761 -11.80 31.63 -5.97
CA PRO A 761 -10.61 30.81 -6.17
C PRO A 761 -10.70 30.01 -7.47
N VAL A 762 -9.56 29.80 -8.13
CA VAL A 762 -9.45 28.88 -9.27
C VAL A 762 -9.52 27.44 -8.75
N ALA A 763 -10.28 26.59 -9.43
CA ALA A 763 -10.42 25.19 -9.07
C ALA A 763 -9.10 24.42 -9.30
N GLU A 764 -8.54 23.82 -8.25
CA GLU A 764 -7.27 23.09 -8.35
C GLU A 764 -7.47 21.69 -8.96
N LEU A 765 -6.59 21.30 -9.89
CA LEU A 765 -6.59 19.93 -10.43
C LEU A 765 -6.26 18.94 -9.31
N GLN A 766 -7.09 17.91 -9.16
CA GLN A 766 -6.95 16.86 -8.16
C GLN A 766 -7.31 15.50 -8.77
N GLU A 767 -6.82 14.42 -8.16
CA GLU A 767 -7.11 13.07 -8.65
C GLU A 767 -8.42 12.50 -8.11
N ALA A 768 -8.74 12.79 -6.85
CA ALA A 768 -9.96 12.36 -6.16
C ALA A 768 -10.34 13.36 -5.05
N VAL A 769 -11.56 13.25 -4.53
CA VAL A 769 -12.03 13.94 -3.31
C VAL A 769 -11.50 13.20 -2.07
N ASN A 770 -10.93 13.92 -1.10
CA ASN A 770 -10.39 13.37 0.15
C ASN A 770 -10.24 14.46 1.25
N ASP A 771 -9.92 14.06 2.49
CA ASP A 771 -9.71 14.96 3.65
C ASP A 771 -8.78 16.15 3.39
N ASN A 772 -7.70 15.95 2.61
CA ASN A 772 -6.69 16.98 2.34
C ASN A 772 -7.22 18.09 1.42
N ASN A 773 -8.25 17.80 0.62
CA ASN A 773 -8.86 18.79 -0.28
C ASN A 773 -10.32 19.14 0.05
N GLN A 774 -10.93 18.55 1.09
CA GLN A 774 -12.27 18.88 1.59
C GLN A 774 -12.47 20.38 1.81
N GLY A 775 -13.64 20.87 1.42
CA GLY A 775 -14.05 22.28 1.46
C GLY A 775 -13.44 23.17 0.38
N ARG A 776 -12.43 22.70 -0.35
CA ARG A 776 -11.76 23.46 -1.42
C ARG A 776 -12.47 23.26 -2.76
N LEU A 777 -12.41 24.27 -3.63
CA LEU A 777 -12.84 24.15 -5.02
C LEU A 777 -11.78 23.38 -5.83
N ILE A 778 -12.14 22.24 -6.40
CA ILE A 778 -11.25 21.34 -7.14
C ILE A 778 -11.84 20.93 -8.49
N THR A 779 -11.00 20.43 -9.39
CA THR A 779 -11.36 19.86 -10.69
C THR A 779 -10.88 18.41 -10.79
N LEU A 780 -11.79 17.50 -11.16
CA LEU A 780 -11.46 16.15 -11.63
C LEU A 780 -11.53 16.14 -13.15
N GLN A 781 -10.49 15.65 -13.83
CA GLN A 781 -10.41 15.60 -15.30
C GLN A 781 -10.53 14.17 -15.84
N ASN A 782 -11.00 14.04 -17.09
CA ASN A 782 -11.06 12.78 -17.85
C ASN A 782 -11.87 11.66 -17.17
N VAL A 783 -12.84 12.03 -16.34
CA VAL A 783 -13.70 11.08 -15.61
C VAL A 783 -14.94 10.71 -16.41
N GLN A 784 -15.28 9.43 -16.45
CA GLN A 784 -16.49 8.91 -17.11
C GLN A 784 -17.71 8.97 -16.19
N ILE A 785 -18.84 9.44 -16.70
CA ILE A 785 -20.12 9.45 -15.97
C ILE A 785 -20.76 8.05 -16.00
N GLN A 786 -21.15 7.54 -14.83
CA GLN A 786 -21.91 6.29 -14.68
C GLN A 786 -22.90 6.35 -13.50
N SER A 787 -23.93 5.50 -13.52
CA SER A 787 -24.83 5.23 -12.38
C SER A 787 -25.58 6.46 -11.85
N TYR A 788 -26.34 7.13 -12.73
CA TYR A 788 -27.25 8.22 -12.34
C TYR A 788 -28.33 7.75 -11.34
N ALA A 789 -28.54 8.54 -10.29
CA ALA A 789 -29.57 8.35 -9.28
C ALA A 789 -30.24 9.67 -8.89
N GLN A 790 -31.55 9.63 -8.59
CA GLN A 790 -32.25 10.75 -7.94
C GLN A 790 -31.86 10.82 -6.46
N ALA A 791 -31.69 12.03 -5.92
CA ALA A 791 -31.24 12.25 -4.55
C ALA A 791 -32.17 13.20 -3.77
N SER A 792 -32.05 13.16 -2.44
CA SER A 792 -32.73 14.10 -1.54
C SER A 792 -31.83 15.33 -1.28
N PRO A 793 -32.36 16.58 -1.14
CA PRO A 793 -33.76 16.97 -1.31
C PRO A 793 -34.21 16.92 -2.78
N ALA A 794 -35.52 16.82 -3.01
CA ALA A 794 -36.11 16.65 -4.33
C ALA A 794 -35.58 17.65 -5.38
N GLY A 795 -35.23 17.15 -6.57
CA GLY A 795 -34.54 17.91 -7.61
C GLY A 795 -33.01 17.76 -7.57
N SER A 796 -32.44 17.23 -6.48
CA SER A 796 -31.03 16.83 -6.43
C SER A 796 -30.81 15.48 -7.13
N PHE A 797 -29.60 15.25 -7.62
CA PHE A 797 -29.22 13.98 -8.23
C PHE A 797 -27.72 13.72 -8.08
N GLU A 798 -27.37 12.44 -8.22
CA GLU A 798 -26.03 11.91 -7.96
C GLU A 798 -25.60 10.96 -9.08
N PHE A 799 -24.30 10.83 -9.30
CA PHE A 799 -23.69 9.86 -10.21
C PHE A 799 -22.25 9.55 -9.78
N ASN A 800 -21.62 8.56 -10.40
CA ASN A 800 -20.21 8.24 -10.22
C ASN A 800 -19.38 8.87 -11.35
N ALA A 801 -18.28 9.50 -10.98
CA ALA A 801 -17.19 9.90 -11.87
C ALA A 801 -16.09 8.82 -11.78
N LEU A 802 -16.01 7.94 -12.77
CA LEU A 802 -15.05 6.84 -12.86
C LEU A 802 -13.76 7.29 -13.56
N ARG A 803 -12.60 6.94 -13.01
CA ARG A 803 -11.28 7.12 -13.62
C ARG A 803 -10.82 5.88 -14.39
N GLU A 804 -9.82 6.03 -15.24
CA GLU A 804 -9.25 4.94 -16.05
C GLU A 804 -8.55 3.86 -15.19
N ASP A 805 -8.10 4.23 -14.00
CA ASP A 805 -7.60 3.32 -12.95
C ASP A 805 -8.70 2.50 -12.23
N GLY A 806 -9.98 2.75 -12.54
CA GLY A 806 -11.12 2.06 -11.94
C GLY A 806 -11.61 2.66 -10.61
N SER A 807 -10.93 3.65 -10.05
CA SER A 807 -11.44 4.40 -8.89
C SER A 807 -12.60 5.30 -9.29
N SER A 808 -13.51 5.59 -8.36
CA SER A 808 -14.63 6.51 -8.64
C SER A 808 -14.91 7.47 -7.49
N THR A 809 -15.32 8.70 -7.85
CA THR A 809 -15.79 9.72 -6.90
C THR A 809 -17.29 9.93 -7.08
N ARG A 810 -18.04 10.05 -5.97
CA ARG A 810 -19.45 10.44 -6.02
C ARG A 810 -19.56 11.90 -6.46
N ILE A 811 -20.34 12.18 -7.48
CA ILE A 811 -20.72 13.56 -7.84
C ILE A 811 -22.14 13.80 -7.36
N ARG A 812 -22.35 14.91 -6.65
CA ARG A 812 -23.66 15.31 -6.12
C ARG A 812 -24.02 16.71 -6.60
N ILE A 813 -25.06 16.80 -7.42
CA ILE A 813 -25.64 18.06 -7.86
C ILE A 813 -26.91 18.31 -7.04
N ASP A 814 -26.87 19.34 -6.20
CA ASP A 814 -27.98 19.70 -5.34
C ASP A 814 -29.02 20.53 -6.11
N GLY A 815 -30.31 20.20 -5.97
CA GLY A 815 -31.39 20.86 -6.73
C GLY A 815 -31.47 22.39 -6.52
N ARG A 816 -30.92 22.89 -5.41
CA ARG A 816 -30.83 24.34 -5.11
C ARG A 816 -29.79 25.09 -5.96
N THR A 817 -28.94 24.38 -6.72
CA THR A 817 -28.11 24.99 -7.77
C THR A 817 -28.92 25.43 -8.99
N GLY A 818 -30.16 24.94 -9.14
CA GLY A 818 -31.00 25.16 -10.32
C GLY A 818 -30.68 24.25 -11.51
N VAL A 819 -29.67 23.38 -11.42
CA VAL A 819 -29.32 22.42 -12.48
C VAL A 819 -30.37 21.30 -12.51
N SER A 820 -31.07 21.15 -13.64
CA SER A 820 -32.09 20.12 -13.83
C SER A 820 -31.46 18.77 -14.18
N TYR A 821 -31.88 17.69 -13.52
CA TYR A 821 -31.46 16.32 -13.86
C TYR A 821 -31.67 16.00 -15.35
N ALA A 822 -32.85 16.30 -15.89
CA ALA A 822 -33.21 15.95 -17.27
C ALA A 822 -32.44 16.75 -18.33
N GLU A 823 -32.02 17.98 -17.98
CA GLU A 823 -31.13 18.79 -18.81
C GLU A 823 -29.70 18.24 -18.74
N PHE A 824 -29.20 18.01 -17.53
CA PHE A 824 -27.85 17.50 -17.30
C PHE A 824 -27.62 16.12 -17.94
N SER A 825 -28.53 15.15 -17.73
CA SER A 825 -28.42 13.81 -18.32
C SER A 825 -28.61 13.79 -19.84
N SER A 826 -29.21 14.85 -20.42
CA SER A 826 -29.34 15.02 -21.87
C SER A 826 -28.12 15.68 -22.52
N LEU A 827 -27.33 16.43 -21.75
CA LEU A 827 -26.06 17.02 -22.19
C LEU A 827 -24.88 16.07 -21.93
N TYR A 828 -24.93 15.31 -20.84
CA TYR A 828 -23.87 14.40 -20.40
C TYR A 828 -24.46 12.99 -20.13
N PRO A 829 -24.76 12.19 -21.18
CA PRO A 829 -25.26 10.82 -21.02
C PRO A 829 -24.20 9.90 -20.39
N GLU A 830 -24.62 8.78 -19.79
CA GLU A 830 -23.68 7.81 -19.22
C GLU A 830 -22.68 7.30 -20.27
N GLY A 831 -21.44 7.07 -19.84
CA GLY A 831 -20.33 6.67 -20.71
C GLY A 831 -19.51 7.84 -21.27
N ILE A 832 -20.01 9.08 -21.25
CA ILE A 832 -19.24 10.26 -21.68
C ILE A 832 -18.13 10.60 -20.67
N LYS A 833 -16.97 11.05 -21.15
CA LYS A 833 -15.90 11.62 -20.31
C LYS A 833 -16.06 13.13 -20.17
N VAL A 834 -15.78 13.65 -18.97
CA VAL A 834 -15.96 15.06 -18.60
C VAL A 834 -14.80 15.56 -17.73
N SER A 835 -14.69 16.88 -17.62
CA SER A 835 -14.02 17.52 -16.50
C SER A 835 -15.07 18.15 -15.59
N ILE A 836 -15.01 17.86 -14.29
CA ILE A 836 -16.00 18.27 -13.29
C ILE A 836 -15.29 19.12 -12.24
N SER A 837 -15.75 20.37 -12.09
CA SER A 837 -15.32 21.29 -11.05
C SER A 837 -16.33 21.34 -9.90
N GLY A 838 -15.90 21.46 -8.66
CA GLY A 838 -16.84 21.56 -7.54
C GLY A 838 -16.18 21.72 -6.19
N ILE A 839 -16.99 21.92 -5.15
CA ILE A 839 -16.50 21.90 -3.78
C ILE A 839 -16.31 20.44 -3.37
N SER A 840 -15.10 20.09 -2.97
CA SER A 840 -14.76 18.82 -2.34
C SER A 840 -15.46 18.72 -0.97
N SER A 841 -16.04 17.56 -0.66
CA SER A 841 -16.92 17.38 0.50
C SER A 841 -16.99 15.91 0.90
N ILE A 842 -17.40 15.63 2.13
CA ILE A 842 -17.84 14.30 2.56
C ILE A 842 -19.28 14.37 3.07
N PHE A 843 -20.00 13.25 3.06
CA PHE A 843 -21.27 13.12 3.76
C PHE A 843 -21.47 11.67 4.20
N LYS A 844 -21.58 11.46 5.52
CA LYS A 844 -21.72 10.15 6.18
C LYS A 844 -20.66 9.14 5.70
N GLY A 845 -19.40 9.57 5.73
CA GLY A 845 -18.26 8.77 5.27
C GLY A 845 -18.08 8.67 3.75
N THR A 846 -19.04 9.14 2.94
CA THR A 846 -18.92 9.13 1.47
C THR A 846 -18.32 10.43 0.95
N TYR A 847 -17.12 10.37 0.37
CA TYR A 847 -16.51 11.48 -0.34
C TYR A 847 -17.27 11.83 -1.63
N GLN A 848 -17.55 13.12 -1.80
CA GLN A 848 -18.35 13.64 -2.91
C GLN A 848 -17.84 14.99 -3.44
N LEU A 849 -17.94 15.20 -4.75
CA LEU A 849 -17.73 16.52 -5.37
C LEU A 849 -19.09 17.21 -5.60
N LYS A 850 -19.17 18.49 -5.26
CA LYS A 850 -20.41 19.31 -5.37
C LYS A 850 -20.25 20.44 -6.39
N PRO A 851 -20.59 20.23 -7.68
CA PRO A 851 -20.69 21.30 -8.68
C PRO A 851 -21.69 22.39 -8.27
N LEU A 852 -21.39 23.65 -8.60
CA LEU A 852 -22.23 24.80 -8.20
C LEU A 852 -23.17 25.29 -9.31
N SER A 853 -22.93 24.90 -10.56
CA SER A 853 -23.73 25.26 -11.73
C SER A 853 -23.44 24.30 -12.89
N LEU A 854 -24.22 24.36 -13.98
CA LEU A 854 -23.99 23.55 -15.19
C LEU A 854 -22.60 23.80 -15.80
N ASN A 855 -22.12 25.05 -15.76
CA ASN A 855 -20.81 25.47 -16.29
C ASN A 855 -19.61 24.85 -15.57
N HIS A 856 -19.82 24.18 -14.44
CA HIS A 856 -18.76 23.42 -13.75
C HIS A 856 -18.46 22.07 -14.43
N VAL A 857 -19.29 21.62 -15.36
CA VAL A 857 -19.08 20.36 -16.10
C VAL A 857 -18.78 20.70 -17.56
N ALA A 858 -17.54 20.46 -17.95
CA ALA A 858 -17.15 20.50 -19.35
C ALA A 858 -17.22 19.09 -19.92
N ALA A 859 -17.86 18.92 -21.09
CA ALA A 859 -17.65 17.73 -21.89
C ALA A 859 -16.16 17.68 -22.26
N ASN A 860 -15.47 16.60 -21.91
CA ASN A 860 -14.16 16.33 -22.48
C ASN A 860 -14.40 15.77 -23.88
N VAL A 861 -14.81 16.65 -24.79
CA VAL A 861 -14.46 16.57 -26.20
C VAL A 861 -12.96 16.88 -26.36
N SER A 862 -12.15 16.13 -25.61
CA SER A 862 -10.88 15.67 -26.13
C SER A 862 -11.21 15.00 -27.44
N ASP A 863 -10.80 15.63 -28.52
CA ASP A 863 -10.57 14.92 -29.75
C ASP A 863 -9.65 13.73 -29.45
N ILE A 864 -10.07 12.56 -29.90
CA ILE A 864 -9.35 11.28 -29.79
C ILE A 864 -9.12 10.66 -31.20
N THR A 865 -9.38 11.45 -32.24
CA THR A 865 -9.37 11.01 -33.63
C THR A 865 -8.08 11.47 -34.27
N ALA A 866 -7.03 10.66 -34.17
CA ALA A 866 -5.75 10.98 -34.82
C ALA A 866 -5.96 11.32 -36.32
N PRO A 867 -5.29 12.37 -36.84
CA PRO A 867 -5.43 12.78 -38.24
C PRO A 867 -5.15 11.65 -39.24
N VAL A 868 -5.68 11.80 -40.45
CA VAL A 868 -5.44 10.83 -41.53
C VAL A 868 -4.57 11.45 -42.60
N THR A 869 -3.29 11.04 -42.68
CA THR A 869 -2.44 11.38 -43.83
C THR A 869 -2.60 10.36 -44.96
N VAL A 870 -2.70 10.88 -46.19
CA VAL A 870 -2.58 10.16 -47.46
C VAL A 870 -1.31 10.65 -48.16
N ALA A 871 -0.54 9.75 -48.75
CA ALA A 871 0.63 10.08 -49.55
C ALA A 871 0.34 9.84 -51.04
N GLU A 872 0.52 10.88 -51.85
CA GLU A 872 0.51 10.80 -53.30
C GLU A 872 1.96 10.66 -53.81
N VAL A 873 2.22 9.65 -54.65
CA VAL A 873 3.56 9.35 -55.16
C VAL A 873 3.58 9.45 -56.68
N ILE A 874 4.46 10.29 -57.21
CA ILE A 874 4.79 10.36 -58.64
C ILE A 874 5.98 9.42 -58.87
N GLY A 875 5.66 8.16 -59.13
CA GLY A 875 6.61 7.06 -59.28
C GLY A 875 5.94 5.72 -58.97
N LYS A 876 6.68 4.61 -59.09
CA LYS A 876 6.25 3.29 -58.62
C LYS A 876 6.56 3.11 -57.14
N THR A 877 5.70 2.37 -56.45
CA THR A 877 5.85 1.99 -55.03
C THR A 877 5.78 0.48 -54.85
N GLY A 878 6.43 -0.04 -53.81
CA GLY A 878 6.44 -1.46 -53.46
C GLY A 878 7.84 -2.07 -53.42
N GLN A 879 8.04 -3.09 -52.59
CA GLN A 879 9.36 -3.68 -52.32
C GLN A 879 10.04 -4.30 -53.56
N ALA A 880 9.27 -4.72 -54.56
CA ALA A 880 9.75 -5.33 -55.80
C ALA A 880 9.62 -4.42 -57.04
N GLU A 881 9.17 -3.17 -56.87
CA GLU A 881 9.05 -2.21 -57.97
C GLU A 881 10.24 -1.26 -58.02
N TYR A 882 10.75 -1.03 -59.23
CA TYR A 882 11.94 -0.20 -59.48
C TYR A 882 11.63 0.98 -60.41
N ASN A 883 12.27 2.12 -60.13
CA ASN A 883 12.15 3.37 -60.85
C ASN A 883 13.50 3.75 -61.50
N THR A 884 13.48 4.09 -62.79
CA THR A 884 14.66 4.58 -63.54
C THR A 884 14.72 6.11 -63.59
N GLN A 885 13.88 6.80 -62.80
CA GLN A 885 13.73 8.26 -62.75
C GLN A 885 13.51 8.72 -61.30
N ASP A 886 13.49 10.04 -61.07
CA ASP A 886 13.26 10.62 -59.74
C ASP A 886 11.83 10.32 -59.27
N VAL A 887 11.65 10.10 -57.97
CA VAL A 887 10.34 9.83 -57.35
C VAL A 887 9.99 10.96 -56.40
N SER A 888 8.88 11.65 -56.66
CA SER A 888 8.37 12.70 -55.77
C SER A 888 7.19 12.21 -54.94
N ILE A 889 7.15 12.63 -53.67
CA ILE A 889 6.11 12.28 -52.69
C ILE A 889 5.54 13.57 -52.09
N SER A 890 4.22 13.68 -52.12
CA SER A 890 3.45 14.75 -51.45
C SER A 890 2.47 14.15 -50.46
N PHE A 891 2.41 14.73 -49.26
CA PHE A 891 1.54 14.27 -48.18
C PHE A 891 0.37 15.23 -48.00
N ILE A 892 -0.83 14.68 -47.86
CA ILE A 892 -2.09 15.41 -47.64
C ILE A 892 -2.71 14.84 -46.37
N ALA A 893 -2.80 15.65 -45.32
CA ALA A 893 -3.43 15.26 -44.06
C ALA A 893 -4.74 16.02 -43.85
N SER A 894 -5.78 15.33 -43.38
CA SER A 894 -7.00 15.95 -42.87
C SER A 894 -7.35 15.45 -41.47
N ASP A 895 -8.16 16.25 -40.79
CA ASP A 895 -8.71 15.98 -39.47
C ASP A 895 -10.18 16.43 -39.49
N ASP A 896 -11.00 15.62 -40.17
CA ASP A 896 -12.39 15.94 -40.49
C ASP A 896 -13.34 15.60 -39.32
N GLY A 897 -13.25 16.40 -38.26
CA GLY A 897 -14.12 16.31 -37.08
C GLY A 897 -13.40 16.50 -35.74
N GLY A 898 -12.07 16.47 -35.73
CA GLY A 898 -11.25 16.70 -34.55
C GLY A 898 -10.88 18.16 -34.29
N SER A 899 -9.74 18.33 -33.63
CA SER A 899 -9.19 19.59 -33.10
C SER A 899 -8.46 20.45 -34.14
N GLY A 900 -8.24 19.89 -35.33
CA GLY A 900 -7.54 20.42 -36.47
C GLY A 900 -6.04 20.16 -36.39
N LEU A 901 -5.45 19.73 -37.51
CA LEU A 901 -4.02 19.44 -37.70
C LEU A 901 -3.06 20.46 -37.01
N SER A 902 -2.06 19.93 -36.31
CA SER A 902 -0.90 20.63 -35.75
C SER A 902 0.31 20.52 -36.69
N GLY A 903 0.60 19.31 -37.17
CA GLY A 903 1.70 19.07 -38.11
C GLY A 903 1.65 17.71 -38.82
N THR A 904 2.51 17.57 -39.84
CA THR A 904 2.74 16.33 -40.59
C THR A 904 4.26 16.12 -40.67
N GLU A 905 4.72 14.89 -40.47
CA GLU A 905 6.13 14.52 -40.45
C GLU A 905 6.39 13.30 -41.34
N TYR A 906 7.61 13.21 -41.87
CA TYR A 906 8.14 12.00 -42.48
C TYR A 906 9.58 11.73 -42.05
N ARG A 907 10.03 10.49 -42.19
CA ARG A 907 11.45 10.10 -42.12
C ARG A 907 11.78 9.13 -43.25
N VAL A 908 13.06 9.03 -43.58
CA VAL A 908 13.58 8.11 -44.60
C VAL A 908 14.62 7.20 -43.96
N ASN A 909 14.53 5.90 -44.25
CA ASN A 909 15.45 4.84 -43.80
C ASN A 909 15.68 4.82 -42.26
N GLY A 910 14.63 5.10 -41.48
CA GLY A 910 14.67 5.10 -40.02
C GLY A 910 15.43 6.28 -39.37
N GLY A 911 15.72 7.34 -40.14
CA GLY A 911 16.35 8.56 -39.61
C GLY A 911 15.43 9.44 -38.74
N GLU A 912 15.86 10.67 -38.46
CA GLU A 912 15.08 11.64 -37.68
C GLU A 912 13.77 12.05 -38.37
N TRP A 913 12.74 12.27 -37.57
CA TRP A 913 11.46 12.82 -38.06
C TRP A 913 11.65 14.26 -38.54
N THR A 914 11.17 14.52 -39.75
CA THR A 914 11.30 15.80 -40.46
C THR A 914 9.92 16.35 -40.76
N ASN A 915 9.66 17.59 -40.36
CA ASN A 915 8.39 18.28 -40.64
C ASN A 915 8.17 18.46 -42.16
N LEU A 916 6.90 18.44 -42.57
CA LEU A 916 6.48 18.36 -43.97
C LEU A 916 7.17 19.39 -44.88
N SER A 917 7.93 18.84 -45.83
CA SER A 917 8.46 19.54 -47.00
C SER A 917 8.34 18.63 -48.23
N ALA A 918 8.55 19.17 -49.43
CA ALA A 918 8.46 18.37 -50.65
C ALA A 918 9.61 17.35 -50.72
N LEU A 919 9.28 16.06 -50.71
CA LEU A 919 10.25 14.97 -50.76
C LEU A 919 10.43 14.48 -52.20
N THR A 920 11.65 14.61 -52.74
CA THR A 920 12.06 13.96 -53.99
C THR A 920 13.27 13.07 -53.72
N LEU A 921 13.19 11.83 -54.18
CA LEU A 921 14.27 10.85 -54.16
C LEU A 921 14.87 10.77 -55.57
N SER A 922 16.14 11.12 -55.73
CA SER A 922 16.87 11.11 -57.01
C SER A 922 17.94 10.03 -57.11
N GLU A 923 18.60 9.70 -55.99
CA GLU A 923 19.75 8.81 -56.00
C GLU A 923 19.34 7.33 -56.14
N ASN A 924 20.23 6.53 -56.71
CA ASN A 924 20.05 5.08 -56.79
C ASN A 924 20.08 4.47 -55.38
N GLY A 925 19.07 3.67 -55.03
CA GLY A 925 18.97 3.03 -53.72
C GLY A 925 17.61 2.42 -53.42
N LYS A 926 17.48 1.83 -52.23
CA LYS A 926 16.21 1.34 -51.67
C LYS A 926 15.85 2.21 -50.47
N TYR A 927 14.61 2.67 -50.44
CA TYR A 927 14.11 3.65 -49.49
C TYR A 927 12.86 3.12 -48.78
N VAL A 928 12.87 3.22 -47.46
CA VAL A 928 11.71 3.08 -46.59
C VAL A 928 11.32 4.49 -46.15
N VAL A 929 10.17 4.99 -46.59
CA VAL A 929 9.63 6.29 -46.19
C VAL A 929 8.50 6.05 -45.20
N GLU A 930 8.64 6.58 -43.99
CA GLU A 930 7.63 6.50 -42.94
C GLU A 930 7.02 7.89 -42.73
N PHE A 931 5.71 7.99 -42.53
CA PHE A 931 5.02 9.27 -42.36
C PHE A 931 3.87 9.20 -41.36
N ARG A 932 3.58 10.34 -40.71
CA ARG A 932 2.55 10.52 -39.68
C ARG A 932 2.10 11.98 -39.57
N SER A 933 0.99 12.23 -38.88
CA SER A 933 0.48 13.56 -38.52
C SER A 933 0.02 13.61 -37.07
N GLU A 934 -0.04 14.83 -36.54
CA GLU A 934 -0.46 15.19 -35.18
C GLU A 934 -1.49 16.32 -35.22
N ASP A 935 -2.53 16.25 -34.38
CA ASP A 935 -3.55 17.30 -34.21
C ASP A 935 -3.23 18.28 -33.07
N LYS A 936 -4.14 19.23 -32.78
CA LYS A 936 -3.96 20.23 -31.70
C LYS A 936 -4.34 19.73 -30.31
N ALA A 937 -4.97 18.56 -30.18
CA ALA A 937 -5.17 17.86 -28.90
C ALA A 937 -3.97 16.97 -28.54
N GLY A 938 -3.12 16.64 -29.51
CA GLY A 938 -1.91 15.83 -29.36
C GLY A 938 -2.08 14.36 -29.77
N ASN A 939 -3.15 13.98 -30.49
CA ASN A 939 -3.22 12.62 -31.03
C ASN A 939 -2.33 12.49 -32.28
N VAL A 940 -1.56 11.40 -32.34
CA VAL A 940 -0.63 11.10 -33.42
C VAL A 940 -1.08 9.82 -34.13
N GLU A 941 -1.10 9.83 -35.47
CA GLU A 941 -1.51 8.64 -36.24
C GLU A 941 -0.44 7.54 -36.26
N GLU A 942 -0.84 6.28 -36.45
CA GLU A 942 0.11 5.19 -36.67
C GLU A 942 0.94 5.43 -37.94
N SER A 943 2.27 5.32 -37.82
CA SER A 943 3.21 5.61 -38.89
C SER A 943 3.01 4.69 -40.11
N LYS A 944 2.63 5.28 -41.23
CA LYS A 944 2.42 4.60 -42.52
C LYS A 944 3.73 4.47 -43.28
N ILE A 945 3.90 3.38 -44.04
CA ILE A 945 5.17 3.01 -44.70
C ILE A 945 5.02 2.92 -46.21
N ILE A 946 5.94 3.52 -46.96
CA ILE A 946 6.09 3.41 -48.41
C ILE A 946 7.48 2.85 -48.73
N TYR A 947 7.54 1.88 -49.63
CA TYR A 947 8.79 1.35 -50.18
C TYR A 947 9.01 1.94 -51.58
N ILE A 948 10.15 2.61 -51.79
CA ILE A 948 10.58 3.15 -53.09
C ILE A 948 11.94 2.56 -53.42
N ASN A 949 12.11 1.97 -54.60
CA ASN A 949 13.43 1.63 -55.13
C ASN A 949 13.73 2.47 -56.38
N ILE A 950 14.95 2.99 -56.47
CA ILE A 950 15.46 3.72 -57.64
C ILE A 950 16.71 2.99 -58.13
N ASP A 951 16.73 2.63 -59.41
CA ASP A 951 17.87 2.00 -60.05
C ASP A 951 17.98 2.45 -61.51
N ARG A 952 19.20 2.87 -61.90
CA ARG A 952 19.56 3.41 -63.21
C ARG A 952 20.86 2.81 -63.74
N ALA A 953 21.43 1.84 -63.02
CA ALA A 953 22.67 1.19 -63.41
C ALA A 953 22.37 -0.02 -64.30
N ALA A 954 23.06 -0.18 -65.41
CA ALA A 954 23.07 -1.46 -66.11
C ALA A 954 23.93 -2.48 -65.33
N PRO A 955 23.61 -3.79 -65.36
CA PRO A 955 24.44 -4.81 -64.73
C PRO A 955 25.91 -4.72 -65.15
N GLU A 956 26.81 -4.78 -64.16
CA GLU A 956 28.24 -4.87 -64.39
C GLU A 956 28.58 -6.27 -64.90
N ILE A 957 29.27 -6.35 -66.04
CA ILE A 957 29.71 -7.60 -66.69
C ILE A 957 31.23 -7.64 -66.65
N VAL A 958 31.79 -8.50 -65.80
CA VAL A 958 33.23 -8.69 -65.61
C VAL A 958 33.69 -9.96 -66.34
N VAL A 959 34.86 -9.87 -66.98
CA VAL A 959 35.52 -10.99 -67.67
C VAL A 959 36.78 -11.33 -66.90
N GLU A 960 36.84 -12.53 -66.32
CA GLU A 960 37.93 -12.95 -65.44
C GLU A 960 38.73 -14.09 -66.08
N GLY A 961 40.06 -14.01 -66.04
CA GLY A 961 40.96 -15.05 -66.59
C GLY A 961 41.64 -14.67 -67.91
N GLU A 962 42.38 -15.61 -68.49
CA GLU A 962 43.13 -15.39 -69.73
C GLU A 962 42.21 -15.65 -70.93
N THR A 963 42.16 -14.70 -71.86
CA THR A 963 41.22 -14.71 -72.99
C THR A 963 41.87 -14.91 -74.35
N ASN A 964 43.18 -14.66 -74.51
CA ASN A 964 43.79 -14.62 -75.84
C ASN A 964 43.93 -16.00 -76.48
N HIS A 965 44.26 -17.03 -75.70
CA HIS A 965 44.60 -18.36 -76.21
C HIS A 965 43.93 -19.50 -75.44
N VAL A 966 43.37 -20.46 -76.17
CA VAL A 966 42.73 -21.67 -75.65
C VAL A 966 43.38 -22.88 -76.34
N LEU A 967 43.81 -23.87 -75.56
CA LEU A 967 44.29 -25.14 -76.11
C LEU A 967 43.10 -26.07 -76.40
N GLN A 968 43.11 -26.71 -77.57
CA GLN A 968 42.12 -27.67 -78.06
C GLN A 968 42.18 -29.04 -77.31
N THR A 969 42.67 -29.04 -76.06
CA THR A 969 42.72 -30.23 -75.19
C THR A 969 42.13 -30.02 -73.79
N LEU A 970 41.92 -28.77 -73.35
CA LEU A 970 41.37 -28.48 -72.02
C LEU A 970 39.84 -28.70 -71.96
N GLU A 971 39.36 -29.31 -70.87
CA GLU A 971 37.93 -29.57 -70.63
C GLU A 971 37.12 -28.30 -70.27
N LYS A 972 37.78 -27.16 -70.02
CA LYS A 972 37.14 -25.88 -69.63
C LYS A 972 37.86 -24.69 -70.25
N LEU A 973 37.14 -23.57 -70.42
CA LEU A 973 37.73 -22.30 -70.82
C LEU A 973 38.67 -21.73 -69.73
N PRO A 974 39.74 -21.01 -70.12
CA PRO A 974 40.63 -20.29 -69.21
C PRO A 974 40.08 -18.96 -68.68
N PHE A 975 38.83 -18.62 -69.02
CA PHE A 975 38.13 -17.43 -68.54
C PHE A 975 36.66 -17.70 -68.19
N SER A 976 36.11 -16.87 -67.29
CA SER A 976 34.73 -16.86 -66.84
C SER A 976 34.09 -15.47 -67.04
N ILE A 977 32.77 -15.44 -67.01
CA ILE A 977 31.97 -14.20 -67.02
C ILE A 977 31.24 -14.13 -65.67
N VAL A 978 31.38 -13.00 -64.98
CA VAL A 978 30.63 -12.66 -63.77
C VAL A 978 29.71 -11.50 -64.12
N VAL A 979 28.45 -11.57 -63.68
CA VAL A 979 27.49 -10.47 -63.85
C VAL A 979 26.83 -10.17 -62.52
N SER A 980 26.76 -8.89 -62.17
CA SER A 980 26.16 -8.41 -60.93
C SER A 980 25.45 -7.08 -61.14
N ASP A 981 24.34 -6.91 -60.43
CA ASP A 981 23.79 -5.59 -60.11
C ASP A 981 23.59 -5.49 -58.58
N GLN A 982 23.64 -4.28 -58.03
CA GLN A 982 23.63 -4.00 -56.59
C GLN A 982 22.25 -3.63 -56.04
N ILE A 983 21.26 -3.30 -56.87
CA ILE A 983 19.98 -2.72 -56.41
C ILE A 983 18.79 -3.54 -56.92
N SER A 984 18.50 -3.52 -58.21
CA SER A 984 17.38 -4.30 -58.76
C SER A 984 17.72 -5.76 -59.00
N GLY A 985 19.01 -6.07 -59.21
CA GLY A 985 19.53 -7.41 -59.43
C GLY A 985 19.35 -7.88 -60.87
N VAL A 986 20.22 -8.80 -61.32
CA VAL A 986 20.19 -9.32 -62.70
C VAL A 986 18.89 -10.09 -62.95
N GLN A 987 18.14 -9.70 -63.99
CA GLN A 987 16.95 -10.41 -64.46
C GLN A 987 17.31 -11.47 -65.49
N GLN A 988 18.14 -11.13 -66.47
CA GLN A 988 18.58 -12.05 -67.53
C GLN A 988 19.97 -11.73 -68.06
N THR A 989 20.71 -12.77 -68.48
CA THR A 989 21.99 -12.69 -69.18
C THR A 989 21.96 -13.55 -70.44
N VAL A 990 22.45 -13.01 -71.55
CA VAL A 990 22.33 -13.54 -72.91
C VAL A 990 23.72 -13.67 -73.53
N TYR A 991 24.09 -14.88 -73.97
CA TYR A 991 25.41 -15.20 -74.50
C TYR A 991 25.35 -15.50 -76.00
N LYS A 992 26.25 -14.91 -76.80
CA LYS A 992 26.33 -15.15 -78.25
C LYS A 992 27.77 -15.43 -78.71
N LEU A 993 28.07 -16.67 -79.10
CA LEU A 993 29.35 -17.08 -79.67
C LEU A 993 29.28 -17.05 -81.20
N ASP A 994 30.20 -16.33 -81.85
CA ASP A 994 30.26 -16.11 -83.30
C ASP A 994 28.91 -15.68 -83.91
N GLY A 995 28.17 -14.85 -83.16
CA GLY A 995 26.83 -14.36 -83.53
C GLY A 995 25.68 -15.33 -83.27
N LYS A 996 25.94 -16.59 -82.87
CA LYS A 996 24.91 -17.57 -82.49
C LYS A 996 24.63 -17.52 -80.99
N LEU A 997 23.36 -17.54 -80.61
CA LEU A 997 22.95 -17.69 -79.21
C LEU A 997 23.44 -19.04 -78.65
N ILE A 998 24.01 -19.03 -77.45
CA ILE A 998 24.33 -20.21 -76.63
C ILE A 998 23.61 -20.07 -75.27
N SER A 999 23.20 -21.18 -74.65
CA SER A 999 22.40 -21.12 -73.42
C SER A 999 23.23 -20.74 -72.20
N ASN A 1000 24.52 -21.09 -72.18
CA ASN A 1000 25.49 -20.71 -71.16
C ASN A 1000 26.94 -21.03 -71.61
N MET A 1001 27.92 -20.60 -70.83
CA MET A 1001 29.36 -20.75 -71.10
C MET A 1001 29.85 -22.21 -71.24
N LEU A 1002 29.15 -23.21 -70.70
CA LEU A 1002 29.57 -24.62 -70.77
C LEU A 1002 29.33 -25.25 -72.15
N GLU A 1003 28.59 -24.60 -73.05
CA GLU A 1003 28.49 -25.03 -74.46
C GLU A 1003 29.82 -24.83 -75.22
N ILE A 1004 30.69 -23.95 -74.73
CA ILE A 1004 32.00 -23.66 -75.33
C ILE A 1004 33.01 -24.74 -74.89
N THR A 1005 33.02 -25.87 -75.62
CA THR A 1005 33.82 -27.07 -75.31
C THR A 1005 35.02 -27.22 -76.28
N PRO A 1006 36.23 -26.73 -75.95
CA PRO A 1006 37.31 -26.49 -76.93
C PRO A 1006 37.68 -27.69 -77.81
N LEU A 1007 37.59 -28.91 -77.25
CA LEU A 1007 37.81 -30.20 -77.89
C LEU A 1007 37.00 -30.46 -79.18
N SER A 1008 35.89 -29.75 -79.39
CA SER A 1008 34.99 -29.95 -80.54
C SER A 1008 35.13 -28.91 -81.66
N TRP A 1009 36.00 -27.90 -81.50
CA TRP A 1009 36.10 -26.75 -82.39
C TRP A 1009 37.36 -26.79 -83.26
N SER A 1010 37.27 -26.16 -84.42
CA SER A 1010 38.42 -25.94 -85.31
C SER A 1010 39.35 -24.88 -84.72
N VAL A 1011 40.66 -25.11 -84.77
CA VAL A 1011 41.67 -24.08 -84.46
C VAL A 1011 41.46 -22.80 -85.28
N GLY A 1012 41.44 -21.65 -84.60
CA GLY A 1012 41.04 -20.36 -85.17
C GLY A 1012 40.48 -19.38 -84.13
N LYS A 1013 40.05 -18.20 -84.58
CA LYS A 1013 39.54 -17.11 -83.72
C LYS A 1013 38.02 -17.14 -83.59
N HIS A 1014 37.55 -16.88 -82.37
CA HIS A 1014 36.15 -16.89 -81.97
C HIS A 1014 35.81 -15.63 -81.14
N THR A 1015 34.55 -15.17 -81.19
CA THR A 1015 34.08 -13.97 -80.48
C THR A 1015 32.82 -14.25 -79.68
N LEU A 1016 32.84 -13.99 -78.38
CA LEU A 1016 31.71 -14.09 -77.46
C LEU A 1016 31.19 -12.69 -77.11
N ILE A 1017 29.91 -12.43 -77.36
CA ILE A 1017 29.20 -11.25 -76.84
C ILE A 1017 28.32 -11.68 -75.67
N VAL A 1018 28.38 -10.94 -74.57
CA VAL A 1018 27.49 -11.08 -73.41
C VAL A 1018 26.65 -9.82 -73.30
N THR A 1019 25.33 -9.95 -73.13
CA THR A 1019 24.40 -8.85 -72.85
C THR A 1019 23.61 -9.21 -71.60
N SER A 1020 23.37 -8.27 -70.68
CA SER A 1020 22.57 -8.53 -69.48
C SER A 1020 21.64 -7.37 -69.15
N GLU A 1021 20.52 -7.69 -68.50
CA GLU A 1021 19.45 -6.77 -68.10
C GLU A 1021 19.06 -7.04 -66.65
N ASP A 1022 18.72 -5.98 -65.90
CA ASP A 1022 18.33 -6.01 -64.49
C ASP A 1022 16.80 -6.07 -64.29
N GLN A 1023 16.31 -5.94 -63.05
CA GLN A 1023 14.87 -5.90 -62.76
C GLN A 1023 14.24 -4.50 -62.93
N ALA A 1024 15.04 -3.45 -63.17
CA ALA A 1024 14.57 -2.11 -63.50
C ALA A 1024 14.41 -1.86 -65.02
N GLY A 1025 14.99 -2.71 -65.86
CA GLY A 1025 15.03 -2.60 -67.33
C GLY A 1025 16.31 -1.93 -67.87
N ASN A 1026 17.33 -1.72 -67.03
CA ASN A 1026 18.64 -1.24 -67.49
C ASN A 1026 19.44 -2.41 -68.08
N SER A 1027 20.18 -2.18 -69.18
CA SER A 1027 20.93 -3.25 -69.85
C SER A 1027 22.32 -2.83 -70.33
N GLY A 1028 23.27 -3.77 -70.25
CA GLY A 1028 24.69 -3.59 -70.57
C GLY A 1028 25.25 -4.75 -71.40
N SER A 1029 26.40 -4.57 -72.06
CA SER A 1029 26.98 -5.60 -72.92
C SER A 1029 28.51 -5.49 -73.08
N VAL A 1030 29.18 -6.64 -73.14
CA VAL A 1030 30.65 -6.79 -73.29
C VAL A 1030 30.94 -7.79 -74.42
N SER A 1031 32.10 -7.66 -75.07
CA SER A 1031 32.57 -8.56 -76.13
C SER A 1031 33.99 -9.06 -75.84
N VAL A 1032 34.22 -10.36 -76.02
CA VAL A 1032 35.46 -11.09 -75.72
C VAL A 1032 35.91 -11.86 -76.97
N THR A 1033 37.20 -11.87 -77.28
CA THR A 1033 37.76 -12.58 -78.45
C THR A 1033 38.88 -13.51 -78.02
N PHE A 1034 38.87 -14.77 -78.50
CA PHE A 1034 39.83 -15.82 -78.13
C PHE A 1034 40.28 -16.66 -79.34
N GLU A 1035 41.44 -17.31 -79.27
CA GLU A 1035 41.98 -18.17 -80.35
C GLU A 1035 42.27 -19.60 -79.88
N VAL A 1036 41.68 -20.60 -80.56
CA VAL A 1036 41.83 -22.04 -80.29
C VAL A 1036 43.03 -22.61 -81.05
N THR A 1037 43.88 -23.40 -80.38
CA THR A 1037 45.18 -23.88 -80.90
C THR A 1037 45.53 -25.31 -80.48
N ILE A 1038 46.43 -25.99 -81.20
CA ILE A 1038 46.88 -27.38 -80.91
C ILE A 1038 48.35 -27.61 -81.35
N ASP A 1039 49.09 -28.44 -80.63
CA ASP A 1039 50.51 -28.74 -80.84
C ASP A 1039 50.81 -30.26 -80.92
N ILE A 1040 52.09 -30.64 -81.06
CA ILE A 1040 52.52 -32.05 -81.18
C ILE A 1040 52.38 -32.80 -79.86
N ASP A 1041 52.70 -32.14 -78.76
CA ASP A 1041 52.97 -32.78 -77.47
C ASP A 1041 51.65 -33.21 -76.81
N HIS A 1042 50.55 -32.48 -77.05
CA HIS A 1042 49.19 -32.80 -76.58
C HIS A 1042 48.35 -33.66 -77.56
N LEU A 1043 48.93 -34.18 -78.65
CA LEU A 1043 48.20 -35.02 -79.61
C LEU A 1043 47.70 -36.36 -79.03
N ASP A 1044 48.39 -36.93 -78.04
CA ASP A 1044 47.98 -38.19 -77.42
C ASP A 1044 46.84 -37.99 -76.40
N GLU A 1045 46.76 -36.83 -75.76
CA GLU A 1045 45.59 -36.37 -75.00
C GLU A 1045 44.36 -36.28 -75.91
N LEU A 1046 44.44 -35.56 -77.03
CA LEU A 1046 43.34 -35.46 -78.02
C LEU A 1046 42.92 -36.84 -78.56
N ILE A 1047 43.87 -37.73 -78.85
CA ILE A 1047 43.59 -39.12 -79.27
C ILE A 1047 42.94 -39.96 -78.16
N SER A 1048 43.32 -39.75 -76.90
CA SER A 1048 42.75 -40.48 -75.76
C SER A 1048 41.33 -40.00 -75.45
N LEU A 1049 41.08 -38.69 -75.52
CA LEU A 1049 39.73 -38.11 -75.49
C LEU A 1049 38.88 -38.58 -76.68
N GLY A 1050 39.51 -38.90 -77.82
CA GLY A 1050 38.90 -39.62 -78.93
C GLY A 1050 38.40 -41.04 -78.60
N GLU A 1051 39.09 -41.82 -77.74
CA GLU A 1051 38.52 -43.08 -77.21
C GLU A 1051 37.40 -42.82 -76.21
N THR A 1052 37.58 -41.85 -75.30
CA THR A 1052 36.58 -41.49 -74.28
C THR A 1052 35.25 -41.14 -74.93
N ASN A 1053 35.25 -40.26 -75.93
CA ASN A 1053 34.07 -39.84 -76.70
C ASN A 1053 33.65 -40.83 -77.81
N LYS A 1054 34.29 -42.01 -77.89
CA LYS A 1054 33.98 -43.10 -78.83
C LYS A 1054 34.17 -42.75 -80.32
N PHE A 1055 34.79 -41.61 -80.62
CA PHE A 1055 35.22 -41.25 -81.98
C PHE A 1055 36.28 -42.23 -82.50
N ILE A 1056 37.13 -42.77 -81.61
CA ILE A 1056 37.96 -43.96 -81.85
C ILE A 1056 37.33 -45.14 -81.11
N TYR A 1057 36.60 -45.99 -81.83
CA TYR A 1057 35.77 -47.06 -81.25
C TYR A 1057 36.40 -48.46 -81.35
N LYS A 1058 37.62 -48.59 -81.88
CA LYS A 1058 38.36 -49.87 -81.91
C LYS A 1058 39.72 -49.77 -81.22
N LYS A 1059 39.91 -50.56 -80.16
CA LYS A 1059 41.16 -50.64 -79.37
C LYS A 1059 42.41 -50.97 -80.21
N GLY A 1060 42.28 -51.73 -81.29
CA GLY A 1060 43.38 -51.98 -82.24
C GLY A 1060 43.80 -50.74 -83.04
N THR A 1061 42.83 -49.94 -83.48
CA THR A 1061 43.05 -48.65 -84.14
C THR A 1061 43.67 -47.65 -83.16
N LEU A 1062 43.12 -47.53 -81.95
CA LEU A 1062 43.66 -46.67 -80.90
C LEU A 1062 45.14 -46.96 -80.61
N LYS A 1063 45.50 -48.22 -80.35
CA LYS A 1063 46.89 -48.61 -80.11
C LYS A 1063 47.81 -48.25 -81.28
N SER A 1064 47.33 -48.36 -82.52
CA SER A 1064 48.09 -47.96 -83.71
C SER A 1064 48.27 -46.43 -83.80
N LEU A 1065 47.24 -45.65 -83.44
CA LEU A 1065 47.30 -44.19 -83.41
C LEU A 1065 48.25 -43.72 -82.30
N GLN A 1066 48.03 -44.15 -81.06
CA GLN A 1066 48.89 -43.85 -79.91
C GLN A 1066 50.36 -44.21 -80.18
N ALA A 1067 50.65 -45.42 -80.69
CA ALA A 1067 52.03 -45.80 -81.04
C ALA A 1067 52.66 -44.91 -82.13
N THR A 1068 51.85 -44.39 -83.06
CA THR A 1068 52.34 -43.51 -84.13
C THR A 1068 52.51 -42.06 -83.63
N VAL A 1069 51.61 -41.56 -82.77
CA VAL A 1069 51.73 -40.27 -82.07
C VAL A 1069 52.94 -40.27 -81.14
N SER A 1070 53.11 -41.29 -80.28
CA SER A 1070 54.31 -41.42 -79.44
C SER A 1070 55.61 -41.61 -80.23
N SER A 1071 55.54 -42.07 -81.48
CA SER A 1071 56.70 -42.06 -82.38
C SER A 1071 56.98 -40.65 -82.94
N LEU A 1072 55.92 -39.88 -83.24
CA LEU A 1072 55.99 -38.48 -83.67
C LEU A 1072 56.52 -37.57 -82.55
N GLN A 1073 55.95 -37.61 -81.33
CA GLN A 1073 56.44 -36.86 -80.16
C GLN A 1073 57.94 -37.13 -79.90
N LYS A 1074 58.38 -38.38 -80.09
CA LYS A 1074 59.81 -38.79 -79.92
C LYS A 1074 60.73 -38.39 -81.09
N ALA A 1075 60.24 -37.72 -82.13
CA ALA A 1075 61.06 -37.27 -83.25
C ALA A 1075 61.88 -36.01 -82.92
N LYS A 1076 63.20 -36.08 -83.14
CA LYS A 1076 64.17 -35.09 -82.66
C LYS A 1076 64.50 -33.97 -83.66
N SER A 1077 63.90 -33.99 -84.85
CA SER A 1077 64.10 -32.94 -85.87
C SER A 1077 62.81 -32.66 -86.64
N ASN A 1078 62.62 -31.44 -87.13
CA ASN A 1078 61.41 -31.08 -87.89
C ASN A 1078 61.25 -31.92 -89.17
N LYS A 1079 62.34 -32.33 -89.83
CA LYS A 1079 62.28 -33.26 -90.97
C LYS A 1079 61.77 -34.66 -90.58
N GLU A 1080 62.19 -35.18 -89.42
CA GLU A 1080 61.67 -36.43 -88.88
C GLU A 1080 60.20 -36.30 -88.44
N ARG A 1081 59.84 -35.19 -87.79
CA ARG A 1081 58.46 -34.85 -87.39
C ARG A 1081 57.52 -34.81 -88.60
N GLN A 1082 57.88 -34.11 -89.68
CA GLN A 1082 57.05 -34.06 -90.90
C GLN A 1082 56.88 -35.44 -91.56
N LEU A 1083 57.92 -36.28 -91.57
CA LEU A 1083 57.82 -37.66 -92.06
C LEU A 1083 56.88 -38.51 -91.19
N LYS A 1084 56.93 -38.36 -89.86
CA LYS A 1084 56.03 -39.09 -88.94
C LYS A 1084 54.60 -38.53 -88.89
N ILE A 1085 54.39 -37.22 -89.09
CA ILE A 1085 53.07 -36.64 -89.36
C ILE A 1085 52.50 -37.23 -90.65
N SER A 1086 53.31 -37.35 -91.70
CA SER A 1086 52.87 -37.97 -92.97
C SER A 1086 52.47 -39.44 -92.76
N ALA A 1087 53.24 -40.20 -91.97
CA ALA A 1087 52.88 -41.56 -91.58
C ALA A 1087 51.59 -41.60 -90.72
N LEU A 1088 51.43 -40.71 -89.74
CA LEU A 1088 50.24 -40.61 -88.90
C LEU A 1088 48.99 -40.27 -89.72
N LYS A 1089 49.07 -39.33 -90.67
CA LYS A 1089 47.98 -39.01 -91.62
C LYS A 1089 47.60 -40.22 -92.49
N ILE A 1090 48.56 -41.08 -92.86
CA ILE A 1090 48.28 -42.34 -93.56
C ILE A 1090 47.58 -43.35 -92.64
N VAL A 1091 48.04 -43.52 -91.39
CA VAL A 1091 47.42 -44.42 -90.40
C VAL A 1091 45.98 -43.99 -90.08
N ILE A 1092 45.74 -42.69 -89.86
CA ILE A 1092 44.41 -42.12 -89.63
C ILE A 1092 43.47 -42.45 -90.80
N ARG A 1093 43.86 -42.13 -92.04
CA ARG A 1093 43.08 -42.42 -93.25
C ARG A 1093 42.86 -43.92 -93.48
N ALA A 1094 43.81 -44.78 -93.12
CA ALA A 1094 43.67 -46.22 -93.26
C ALA A 1094 42.53 -46.79 -92.38
N PHE A 1095 42.28 -46.18 -91.23
CA PHE A 1095 41.24 -46.56 -90.26
C PHE A 1095 39.96 -45.72 -90.30
N GLU A 1096 39.87 -44.69 -91.15
CA GLU A 1096 38.66 -43.89 -91.37
C GLU A 1096 37.44 -44.79 -91.66
N GLY A 1097 36.35 -44.61 -90.90
CA GLY A 1097 35.12 -45.40 -91.01
C GLY A 1097 35.25 -46.88 -90.63
N LYS A 1098 36.47 -47.34 -90.32
CA LYS A 1098 36.78 -48.74 -89.96
C LYS A 1098 37.12 -48.89 -88.48
N GLY A 1099 37.61 -47.83 -87.84
CA GLY A 1099 37.90 -47.74 -86.40
C GLY A 1099 37.96 -46.32 -85.83
N ILE A 1100 37.87 -45.29 -86.68
CA ILE A 1100 37.71 -43.86 -86.33
C ILE A 1100 36.45 -43.33 -87.06
N THR A 1101 35.68 -42.43 -86.45
CA THR A 1101 34.60 -41.68 -87.12
C THR A 1101 35.17 -40.73 -88.18
N ARG A 1102 34.39 -40.40 -89.22
CA ARG A 1102 34.85 -39.55 -90.33
C ARG A 1102 35.15 -38.12 -89.88
N ASP A 1103 34.28 -37.55 -89.06
CA ASP A 1103 34.39 -36.14 -88.66
C ASP A 1103 35.60 -35.91 -87.76
N PHE A 1104 35.87 -36.85 -86.83
CA PHE A 1104 37.10 -36.84 -86.03
C PHE A 1104 38.35 -37.20 -86.85
N THR A 1105 38.23 -38.06 -87.88
CA THR A 1105 39.31 -38.27 -88.86
C THR A 1105 39.63 -36.95 -89.58
N LYS A 1106 38.62 -36.16 -89.96
CA LYS A 1106 38.82 -34.83 -90.58
C LYS A 1106 39.48 -33.87 -89.60
N GLN A 1107 38.93 -33.73 -88.38
CA GLN A 1107 39.48 -32.89 -87.32
C GLN A 1107 40.97 -33.18 -87.11
N LEU A 1108 41.33 -34.43 -86.77
CA LEU A 1108 42.73 -34.85 -86.60
C LEU A 1108 43.62 -34.59 -87.84
N LEU A 1109 43.08 -34.67 -89.06
CA LEU A 1109 43.84 -34.35 -90.27
C LEU A 1109 44.08 -32.84 -90.41
N ASP A 1110 43.12 -32.00 -90.04
CA ASP A 1110 43.19 -30.54 -90.08
C ASP A 1110 44.04 -29.98 -88.92
N ASP A 1111 43.94 -30.55 -87.71
CA ASP A 1111 44.84 -30.28 -86.58
C ASP A 1111 46.29 -30.65 -86.96
N LEU A 1112 46.50 -31.83 -87.56
CA LEU A 1112 47.80 -32.22 -88.12
C LEU A 1112 48.20 -31.40 -89.36
N ASN A 1113 47.30 -30.63 -90.00
CA ASN A 1113 47.67 -29.65 -91.02
C ASN A 1113 48.15 -28.34 -90.38
N TYR A 1114 47.47 -27.86 -89.33
CA TYR A 1114 47.89 -26.72 -88.50
C TYR A 1114 49.27 -26.96 -87.89
N ILE A 1115 49.45 -28.08 -87.18
CA ILE A 1115 50.72 -28.52 -86.60
C ILE A 1115 51.81 -28.65 -87.69
N SER A 1116 51.51 -29.29 -88.82
CA SER A 1116 52.48 -29.45 -89.93
C SER A 1116 52.90 -28.12 -90.55
N LYS A 1117 51.98 -27.15 -90.67
CA LYS A 1117 52.29 -25.79 -91.11
C LYS A 1117 53.24 -25.10 -90.13
N ASN A 1118 52.94 -25.17 -88.84
CA ASN A 1118 53.70 -24.52 -87.77
C ASN A 1118 55.05 -25.20 -87.42
N ILE A 1119 55.37 -26.33 -88.06
CA ILE A 1119 56.67 -27.03 -88.02
C ILE A 1119 57.52 -26.74 -89.28
N ALA A 1120 56.88 -26.25 -90.35
CA ALA A 1120 57.51 -25.92 -91.63
C ALA A 1120 57.93 -24.44 -91.75
N SER A 1121 57.27 -23.57 -91.00
CA SER A 1121 57.78 -22.27 -90.53
C SER A 1121 58.89 -22.45 -89.50
#